data_AF-A0A519S007-F1
#
_entry.id   AF-A0A519S007-F1
#
_cell.length_a   1.000
_cell.length_b   1.000
_cell.length_c   1.000
_cell.angle_alpha   90.00
_cell.angle_beta   90.00
_cell.angle_gamma   90.00
#
_symmetry.space_group_name_H-M   'P 1'
#
loop_
_entity.id
_entity.type
_entity.pdbx_description
1 polymer ?
#
loop_
_entity_poly.entity_id
_entity_poly.type
_entity_poly.pdbx_seq_one_letter_code
_entity_poly.pdbx_strand_id
1 'polypeptide(L)'
;MEATLLQKYNVAAPRYTSYPTVPYWDHESFSTAKWIEIVSETHAANADEGISLYIHLPYCESLCTYCGCNTRITKNHAVEEPYITALLKEWAMYCDILGSKPKIKELHLGGGTPTFFSAENLGWLIAQILENAALASHAQLSFEAHPANTTFEHLKTLYELGFRRLSLGIQDFDPKVQLMINRFQTPEQVAAVTNQARFIGYNSINFDLIYGLPAQNLEGLKETIKDVIQLNPDRIAYYSYAHVPWLKPGQRHFTEKDLPVGDEKFSLYQKGCAMLIDAGYQDIGMDHFALKSDSLYLASQAKLLHRNFMGYTDQHTHLLIGLGVSSISDGWTAFAQNPKTVEAYLKKINEGIPPIDKGHILTHEDLQNRQHILNMMCRETTVFEYGIPEYVKDRLWPLLKDGLVSFDDKTIKLTQTKLKMEDQKNITRETLCFHCGEDLPKLSYAFDDKKFCCAGCRGVYKILSENNLCNYYQYNNNPGQQFNGESHLEYLDEPNIITQLLDYRHESSSIITFYIPAIHCSSCIWLLEHLYKINPAVFSSRIDFLKKQVTISFNHEEISLRQLVEMLNQIGYEPLISLQDVVKAHSSSVDKALILKIAVAGFLMGNVMLFSFPEYFGLSGLEKQFQYLFGWLNLAFSIPAAFYCGRDYFVSAITSLKHKHINLDTPLALIIAVLFFRTAFEVIFNSGPGFADTLTGLVFLLLMGKWLKQRTYHHISFDRDYRSYFPIAITTLQNGNEKPVSINEIKIGDRIWIRNGELVPADAILMKGDAWMDMSFVTGESEPVHKVLGEIIYAGGRQTTEAIELEVIKPVSQSYLTGLWNNENYKNTVEMETFNDSVAKYFSLGVFIIAFVATGYWLFQDDSHKAWSAFTAVIIVACPCVLALSTPFTLSAILSVFDKKGFYVKNTDAVEELAKCDAIVFDKTGTLTSTENAAITFSGFLENEEKVLIASLIRNSSHPLSRQILKKLNVDKFNSVENYREVVGKGLAAQIDGRSIYAGHLSMLPIAVENISKSGVHIVIDHVYKGYFDVEQQWRPGLKQLMSALSKYKIQLLSGDTDKDLWMLKTIFLNPTKIKFRQSPHEKLNNILELQQSGQKVMMLGDGLNDAGALKQSNFGIAITDNINNFTPGCDAILKGSSINYLPNFAQLSKDGLKIIKRSFAIATAYNGIGIFYAVQGTLYPLVAAVLMPISTITIICFTTFATRIFARKNGLID
;
A
#
# COMPACT_ATOMS: atom_id res chain seq x y z
N MET A 1 11.62 -1.03 41.55
CA MET A 1 10.36 -1.23 40.79
C MET A 1 10.39 -2.67 40.33
N GLU A 2 9.36 -3.46 40.61
CA GLU A 2 9.33 -4.88 40.22
C GLU A 2 9.52 -5.01 38.70
N ALA A 3 10.35 -5.96 38.25
CA ALA A 3 10.65 -6.20 36.83
C ALA A 3 9.38 -6.38 35.97
N THR A 4 8.30 -6.87 36.59
CA THR A 4 6.95 -7.02 36.03
C THR A 4 6.35 -5.70 35.55
N LEU A 5 6.53 -4.59 36.28
CA LEU A 5 6.03 -3.27 35.88
C LEU A 5 6.82 -2.70 34.71
N LEU A 6 8.13 -2.88 34.71
CA LEU A 6 9.00 -2.40 33.63
C LEU A 6 8.69 -3.15 32.32
N GLN A 7 8.51 -4.47 32.38
CA GLN A 7 8.09 -5.26 31.21
C GLN A 7 6.66 -4.89 30.74
N LYS A 8 5.75 -4.56 31.67
CA LYS A 8 4.39 -4.12 31.35
C LYS A 8 4.35 -2.79 30.59
N TYR A 9 5.23 -1.84 30.94
CA TYR A 9 5.25 -0.50 30.35
C TYR A 9 6.34 -0.29 29.29
N ASN A 10 7.23 -1.26 29.04
CA ASN A 10 8.20 -1.26 27.95
C ASN A 10 7.51 -1.54 26.60
N VAL A 11 6.69 -0.60 26.15
CA VAL A 11 6.00 -0.62 24.86
C VAL A 11 6.54 0.48 23.95
N ALA A 12 6.58 0.22 22.65
CA ALA A 12 6.97 1.23 21.68
C ALA A 12 5.99 2.42 21.72
N ALA A 13 6.48 3.59 22.10
CA ALA A 13 5.73 4.84 22.11
C ALA A 13 6.47 5.92 21.32
N PRO A 14 5.76 6.81 20.60
CA PRO A 14 6.40 7.93 19.93
C PRO A 14 7.04 8.87 20.96
N ARG A 15 8.22 9.43 20.62
CA ARG A 15 8.85 10.48 21.43
C ARG A 15 7.93 11.69 21.43
N TYR A 16 7.37 12.03 22.60
CA TYR A 16 6.49 13.19 22.74
C TYR A 16 7.30 14.48 22.59
N THR A 17 7.22 15.09 21.42
CA THR A 17 7.81 16.41 21.09
C THR A 17 6.77 17.53 21.03
N SER A 18 5.49 17.18 20.84
CA SER A 18 4.35 18.10 20.82
C SER A 18 3.04 17.34 21.06
N TYR A 19 1.98 18.09 21.37
CA TYR A 19 0.62 17.58 21.35
C TYR A 19 -0.29 18.51 20.53
N PRO A 20 -1.06 17.98 19.56
CA PRO A 20 -0.96 16.60 19.06
C PRO A 20 0.36 16.35 18.32
N THR A 21 0.82 15.11 18.30
CA THR A 21 2.03 14.74 17.56
C THR A 21 1.82 14.86 16.05
N VAL A 22 2.89 15.13 15.29
CA VAL A 22 2.85 15.43 13.84
C VAL A 22 1.99 14.47 12.98
N PRO A 23 1.97 13.13 13.22
CA PRO A 23 1.11 12.22 12.45
C PRO A 23 -0.40 12.44 12.63
N TYR A 24 -0.82 13.11 13.70
CA TYR A 24 -2.23 13.39 14.03
C TYR A 24 -2.63 14.84 13.74
N TRP A 25 -1.78 15.61 13.08
CA TRP A 25 -2.12 16.97 12.67
C TRP A 25 -3.25 16.97 11.64
N ASP A 26 -4.36 17.61 11.98
CA ASP A 26 -5.38 17.99 11.01
C ASP A 26 -4.84 19.07 10.06
N HIS A 27 -4.75 18.73 8.78
CA HIS A 27 -4.27 19.60 7.72
C HIS A 27 -5.39 20.34 7.00
N GLU A 28 -6.66 19.97 7.20
CA GLU A 28 -7.78 20.60 6.48
C GLU A 28 -8.15 21.97 7.06
N SER A 29 -8.06 22.13 8.39
CA SER A 29 -8.37 23.38 9.09
C SER A 29 -7.26 24.43 9.02
N PHE A 30 -6.04 24.02 8.67
CA PHE A 30 -4.84 24.85 8.62
C PHE A 30 -4.73 25.65 7.32
N SER A 31 -4.27 26.89 7.41
CA SER A 31 -3.88 27.69 6.25
C SER A 31 -2.72 28.64 6.61
N THR A 32 -1.89 28.97 5.62
CA THR A 32 -0.77 29.92 5.81
C THR A 32 -1.25 31.28 6.30
N ALA A 33 -2.41 31.76 5.84
CA ALA A 33 -2.98 33.03 6.29
C ALA A 33 -3.31 33.02 7.78
N LYS A 34 -3.99 31.96 8.27
CA LYS A 34 -4.28 31.79 9.70
C LYS A 34 -3.02 31.67 10.54
N TRP A 35 -1.98 30.98 10.04
CA TRP A 35 -0.71 30.88 10.73
C TRP A 35 -0.07 32.26 10.93
N ILE A 36 -0.05 33.09 9.87
CA ILE A 36 0.50 34.45 9.93
C ILE A 36 -0.25 35.31 10.96
N GLU A 37 -1.59 35.21 10.98
CA GLU A 37 -2.45 35.88 11.97
C GLU A 37 -2.06 35.46 13.39
N ILE A 38 -1.98 34.15 13.66
CA ILE A 38 -1.59 33.62 14.97
C ILE A 38 -0.19 34.07 15.39
N VAL A 39 0.78 34.06 14.49
CA VAL A 39 2.15 34.52 14.81
C VAL A 39 2.14 35.99 15.22
N SER A 40 1.42 36.83 14.48
CA SER A 40 1.29 38.26 14.78
C SER A 40 0.58 38.50 16.12
N GLU A 41 -0.53 37.82 16.36
CA GLU A 41 -1.31 37.90 17.61
C GLU A 41 -0.53 37.42 18.82
N THR A 42 0.10 36.24 18.73
CA THR A 42 0.89 35.65 19.83
C THR A 42 2.08 36.55 20.18
N HIS A 43 2.76 37.12 19.18
CA HIS A 43 3.84 38.09 19.43
C HIS A 43 3.33 39.37 20.07
N ALA A 44 2.25 39.96 19.55
CA ALA A 44 1.67 41.18 20.11
C ALA A 44 1.22 41.01 21.57
N ALA A 45 0.67 39.84 21.91
CA ALA A 45 0.25 39.50 23.26
C ALA A 45 1.42 39.25 24.23
N ASN A 46 2.60 38.87 23.73
CA ASN A 46 3.75 38.43 24.54
C ASN A 46 5.07 39.15 24.20
N ALA A 47 5.00 40.37 23.66
CA ALA A 47 6.16 41.07 23.10
C ALA A 47 7.33 41.26 24.09
N ASP A 48 7.03 41.36 25.40
CA ASP A 48 8.03 41.48 26.45
C ASP A 48 8.69 40.18 26.88
N GLU A 49 8.04 39.03 26.65
CA GLU A 49 8.62 37.70 26.94
C GLU A 49 9.75 37.36 25.95
N GLY A 50 9.63 37.83 24.71
CA GLY A 50 10.52 37.49 23.61
C GLY A 50 10.14 36.17 22.93
N ILE A 51 10.90 35.82 21.89
CA ILE A 51 10.66 34.65 21.04
C ILE A 51 11.83 33.66 21.09
N SER A 52 11.56 32.41 20.73
CA SER A 52 12.59 31.39 20.45
C SER A 52 12.77 31.25 18.94
N LEU A 53 14.02 31.12 18.50
CA LEU A 53 14.38 30.94 17.09
C LEU A 53 15.11 29.62 16.89
N TYR A 54 14.56 28.72 16.08
CA TYR A 54 15.24 27.51 15.64
C TYR A 54 15.66 27.67 14.18
N ILE A 55 16.92 27.42 13.86
CA ILE A 55 17.42 27.50 12.49
C ILE A 55 17.92 26.13 12.06
N HIS A 56 17.24 25.58 11.05
CA HIS A 56 17.56 24.28 10.48
C HIS A 56 18.61 24.41 9.37
N LEU A 57 19.81 23.90 9.64
CA LEU A 57 20.94 23.85 8.71
C LEU A 57 21.11 22.40 8.21
N PRO A 58 20.63 22.06 6.99
CA PRO A 58 20.40 20.67 6.61
C PRO A 58 21.65 19.93 6.13
N TYR A 59 22.81 20.58 6.03
CA TYR A 59 23.95 20.01 5.33
C TYR A 59 24.85 19.17 6.26
N CYS A 60 25.33 18.04 5.72
CA CYS A 60 26.33 17.19 6.36
C CYS A 60 27.36 16.75 5.31
N GLU A 61 28.64 16.64 5.67
CA GLU A 61 29.68 16.14 4.76
C GLU A 61 29.56 14.63 4.50
N SER A 62 29.06 13.89 5.48
CA SER A 62 28.93 12.44 5.45
C SER A 62 27.57 12.00 6.01
N LEU A 63 27.08 10.87 5.50
CA LEU A 63 25.82 10.28 5.95
C LEU A 63 26.05 9.48 7.24
N CYS A 64 25.57 9.97 8.37
CA CYS A 64 25.44 9.16 9.59
C CYS A 64 24.32 8.14 9.38
N THR A 65 24.62 6.85 9.40
CA THR A 65 23.65 5.79 9.09
C THR A 65 22.61 5.61 10.19
N TYR A 66 22.84 6.12 11.41
CA TYR A 66 21.84 6.15 12.47
C TYR A 66 20.85 7.34 12.40
N CYS A 67 21.19 8.41 11.68
CA CYS A 67 20.55 9.72 11.82
C CYS A 67 19.08 9.75 11.34
N GLY A 68 18.19 10.31 12.17
CA GLY A 68 16.78 10.52 11.86
C GLY A 68 16.43 11.91 11.31
N CYS A 69 17.39 12.84 11.26
CA CYS A 69 17.16 14.23 10.87
C CYS A 69 16.91 14.39 9.37
N ASN A 70 16.34 15.52 8.97
CA ASN A 70 16.19 15.88 7.56
C ASN A 70 17.48 16.51 7.05
N THR A 71 18.33 15.73 6.37
CA THR A 71 19.68 16.17 6.00
C THR A 71 19.93 16.05 4.50
N ARG A 72 20.88 16.84 3.99
CA ARG A 72 21.42 16.80 2.64
C ARG A 72 22.92 16.56 2.70
N ILE A 73 23.35 15.43 2.15
CA ILE A 73 24.76 15.04 2.18
C ILE A 73 25.48 15.66 0.98
N THR A 74 26.52 16.45 1.25
CA THR A 74 27.32 17.13 0.23
C THR A 74 28.65 17.58 0.82
N LYS A 75 29.70 17.62 -0.01
CA LYS A 75 30.99 18.25 0.32
C LYS A 75 31.18 19.60 -0.41
N ASN A 76 30.18 20.01 -1.18
CA ASN A 76 30.22 21.27 -1.91
C ASN A 76 29.78 22.41 -0.99
N HIS A 77 30.73 23.22 -0.53
CA HIS A 77 30.50 24.39 0.33
C HIS A 77 29.90 25.60 -0.41
N ALA A 78 29.84 25.58 -1.75
CA ALA A 78 29.14 26.64 -2.51
C ALA A 78 27.61 26.67 -2.28
N VAL A 79 27.07 25.68 -1.57
CA VAL A 79 25.65 25.63 -1.18
C VAL A 79 25.33 26.48 0.06
N GLU A 80 26.33 26.94 0.79
CA GLU A 80 26.17 27.69 2.05
C GLU A 80 25.51 29.05 1.82
N GLU A 81 26.14 29.92 1.02
CA GLU A 81 25.67 31.29 0.79
C GLU A 81 24.26 31.37 0.19
N PRO A 82 23.89 30.55 -0.83
CA PRO A 82 22.52 30.58 -1.36
C PRO A 82 21.48 30.18 -0.31
N TYR A 83 21.83 29.23 0.57
CA TYR A 83 20.92 28.77 1.62
C TYR A 83 20.80 29.78 2.76
N ILE A 84 21.90 30.41 3.20
CA ILE A 84 21.86 31.51 4.18
C ILE A 84 21.05 32.67 3.63
N THR A 85 21.26 33.05 2.37
CA THR A 85 20.46 34.09 1.71
C THR A 85 18.96 33.77 1.78
N ALA A 86 18.58 32.51 1.60
CA ALA A 86 17.17 32.09 1.71
C ALA A 86 16.65 32.14 3.16
N LEU A 87 17.45 31.74 4.15
CA LEU A 87 17.11 31.87 5.57
C LEU A 87 16.90 33.34 5.96
N LEU A 88 17.76 34.24 5.49
CA LEU A 88 17.65 35.67 5.76
C LEU A 88 16.40 36.29 5.12
N LYS A 89 16.03 35.84 3.91
CA LYS A 89 14.75 36.21 3.27
C LYS A 89 13.55 35.71 4.08
N GLU A 90 13.58 34.47 4.55
CA GLU A 90 12.53 33.93 5.42
C GLU A 90 12.42 34.73 6.73
N TRP A 91 13.55 35.06 7.34
CA TRP A 91 13.61 35.87 8.55
C TRP A 91 13.01 37.26 8.33
N ALA A 92 13.33 37.91 7.21
CA ALA A 92 12.74 39.20 6.83
C ALA A 92 11.20 39.12 6.72
N MET A 93 10.66 38.06 6.11
CA MET A 93 9.21 37.85 6.05
C MET A 93 8.58 37.75 7.45
N TYR A 94 9.22 37.05 8.39
CA TYR A 94 8.73 36.98 9.76
C TYR A 94 8.85 38.33 10.49
N CYS A 95 9.95 39.07 10.31
CA CYS A 95 10.07 40.43 10.85
C CYS A 95 8.94 41.35 10.38
N ASP A 96 8.56 41.26 9.10
CA ASP A 96 7.43 42.02 8.54
C ASP A 96 6.10 41.62 9.21
N ILE A 97 5.87 40.33 9.45
CA ILE A 97 4.67 39.79 10.13
C ILE A 97 4.59 40.26 11.59
N LEU A 98 5.73 40.32 12.29
CA LEU A 98 5.82 40.70 13.70
C LEU A 98 5.62 42.21 13.90
N GLY A 99 5.81 43.03 12.85
CA GLY A 99 5.56 44.47 12.84
C GLY A 99 6.45 45.33 13.76
N SER A 100 7.37 44.70 14.49
CA SER A 100 8.28 45.32 15.46
C SER A 100 9.56 44.49 15.57
N LYS A 101 10.66 45.09 16.02
CA LYS A 101 11.91 44.35 16.26
C LYS A 101 11.69 43.32 17.39
N PRO A 102 11.75 42.00 17.11
CA PRO A 102 11.52 41.00 18.14
C PRO A 102 12.70 40.89 19.10
N LYS A 103 12.41 40.54 20.36
CA LYS A 103 13.42 40.18 21.36
C LYS A 103 13.67 38.68 21.27
N ILE A 104 14.87 38.25 20.87
CA ILE A 104 15.28 36.85 20.84
C ILE A 104 15.73 36.44 22.25
N LYS A 105 15.00 35.49 22.83
CA LYS A 105 15.27 34.93 24.15
C LYS A 105 15.98 33.58 24.06
N GLU A 106 15.67 32.79 23.04
CA GLU A 106 16.42 31.58 22.72
C GLU A 106 16.77 31.54 21.23
N LEU A 107 17.95 31.06 20.88
CA LEU A 107 18.28 30.72 19.51
C LEU A 107 19.08 29.43 19.46
N HIS A 108 18.65 28.51 18.59
CA HIS A 108 19.28 27.21 18.43
C HIS A 108 19.60 26.90 16.96
N LEU A 109 20.85 26.54 16.66
CA LEU A 109 21.28 26.04 15.36
C LEU A 109 21.36 24.51 15.40
N GLY A 110 20.61 23.83 14.53
CA GLY A 110 20.62 22.37 14.48
C GLY A 110 20.16 21.80 13.14
N GLY A 111 19.82 20.51 13.12
CA GLY A 111 19.28 19.82 11.95
C GLY A 111 20.26 18.82 11.35
N GLY A 112 21.12 19.29 10.44
CA GLY A 112 22.29 18.56 9.93
C GLY A 112 23.49 18.75 10.83
N THR A 113 24.63 19.15 10.26
CA THR A 113 25.80 19.55 11.04
C THR A 113 25.98 21.06 10.87
N PRO A 114 25.57 21.92 11.83
CA PRO A 114 25.77 23.38 11.74
C PRO A 114 27.20 23.79 11.38
N THR A 115 28.20 23.11 11.96
CA THR A 115 29.63 23.32 11.67
C THR A 115 30.10 22.74 10.33
N PHE A 116 29.18 22.34 9.44
CA PHE A 116 29.44 22.22 8.00
C PHE A 116 29.66 23.61 7.38
N PHE A 117 28.92 24.60 7.86
CA PHE A 117 29.07 25.98 7.41
C PHE A 117 30.34 26.56 7.98
N SER A 118 31.04 27.37 7.18
CA SER A 118 32.26 28.05 7.63
C SER A 118 31.95 29.02 8.78
N ALA A 119 32.95 29.28 9.62
CA ALA A 119 32.82 30.24 10.73
C ALA A 119 32.40 31.63 10.23
N GLU A 120 32.90 32.05 9.07
CA GLU A 120 32.52 33.31 8.42
C GLU A 120 31.04 33.33 8.04
N ASN A 121 30.55 32.27 7.39
CA ASN A 121 29.16 32.17 6.96
C ASN A 121 28.17 32.06 8.14
N LEU A 122 28.52 31.32 9.18
CA LEU A 122 27.76 31.31 10.44
C LEU A 122 27.76 32.69 11.10
N GLY A 123 28.92 33.36 11.09
CA GLY A 123 29.07 34.73 11.56
C GLY A 123 28.13 35.69 10.84
N TRP A 124 28.12 35.62 9.50
CA TRP A 124 27.26 36.42 8.63
C TRP A 124 25.78 36.16 8.88
N LEU A 125 25.35 34.90 8.92
CA LEU A 125 23.96 34.51 9.18
C LEU A 125 23.44 35.12 10.49
N ILE A 126 24.18 34.95 11.58
CA ILE A 126 23.73 35.40 12.90
C ILE A 126 23.79 36.93 12.99
N ALA A 127 24.85 37.56 12.50
CA ALA A 127 24.94 39.03 12.49
C ALA A 127 23.73 39.66 11.78
N GLN A 128 23.37 39.14 10.61
CA GLN A 128 22.22 39.62 9.84
C GLN A 128 20.87 39.36 10.52
N ILE A 129 20.71 38.23 11.22
CA ILE A 129 19.51 37.99 12.04
C ILE A 129 19.40 39.02 13.17
N LEU A 130 20.51 39.31 13.85
CA LEU A 130 20.57 40.24 14.98
C LEU A 130 20.49 41.72 14.56
N GLU A 131 20.68 42.09 13.30
CA GLU A 131 20.42 43.47 12.83
C GLU A 131 18.92 43.86 12.96
N ASN A 132 18.04 42.88 12.72
CA ASN A 132 16.60 43.03 12.73
C ASN A 132 15.93 42.61 14.05
N ALA A 133 16.70 42.14 15.02
CA ALA A 133 16.22 41.71 16.34
C ALA A 133 17.05 42.31 17.48
N ALA A 134 16.57 42.17 18.72
CA ALA A 134 17.37 42.46 19.92
C ALA A 134 17.55 41.18 20.73
N LEU A 135 18.71 40.99 21.36
CA LEU A 135 18.88 39.90 22.33
C LEU A 135 18.25 40.29 23.68
N ALA A 136 17.52 39.37 24.30
CA ALA A 136 17.06 39.52 25.67
C ALA A 136 18.26 39.54 26.66
N SER A 137 18.08 40.13 27.85
CA SER A 137 19.14 40.27 28.87
C SER A 137 19.73 38.94 29.35
N HIS A 138 18.97 37.84 29.23
CA HIS A 138 19.39 36.48 29.58
C HIS A 138 19.18 35.50 28.42
N ALA A 139 19.42 35.97 27.18
CA ALA A 139 19.24 35.15 26.00
C ALA A 139 20.13 33.89 26.02
N GLN A 140 19.59 32.77 25.60
CA GLN A 140 20.30 31.49 25.50
C GLN A 140 20.48 31.08 24.05
N LEU A 141 21.74 31.18 23.60
CA LEU A 141 22.16 30.81 22.26
C LEU A 141 22.95 29.51 22.30
N SER A 142 22.53 28.55 21.47
CA SER A 142 23.10 27.20 21.44
C SER A 142 23.21 26.62 20.04
N PHE A 143 24.15 25.70 19.82
CA PHE A 143 24.28 25.01 18.54
C PHE A 143 24.73 23.56 18.70
N GLU A 144 24.31 22.74 17.74
CA GLU A 144 24.79 21.37 17.55
C GLU A 144 26.09 21.36 16.74
N ALA A 145 27.03 20.47 17.09
CA ALA A 145 28.29 20.37 16.38
C ALA A 145 28.82 18.94 16.31
N HIS A 146 29.61 18.66 15.27
CA HIS A 146 30.40 17.43 15.17
C HIS A 146 31.83 17.72 15.63
N PRO A 147 32.38 16.97 16.60
CA PRO A 147 33.76 17.14 17.05
C PRO A 147 34.81 17.16 15.92
N ALA A 148 34.62 16.37 14.85
CA ALA A 148 35.56 16.28 13.74
C ALA A 148 35.54 17.51 12.79
N ASN A 149 34.45 18.27 12.75
CA ASN A 149 34.28 19.42 11.85
C ASN A 149 34.33 20.77 12.60
N THR A 150 34.35 20.73 13.94
CA THR A 150 34.34 21.95 14.76
C THR A 150 35.78 22.46 14.92
N THR A 151 36.01 23.71 14.51
CA THR A 151 37.30 24.37 14.62
C THR A 151 37.27 25.40 15.74
N PHE A 152 38.45 25.88 16.14
CA PHE A 152 38.55 26.95 17.13
C PHE A 152 37.82 28.22 16.67
N GLU A 153 37.89 28.52 15.37
CA GLU A 153 37.26 29.65 14.71
C GLU A 153 35.73 29.56 14.80
N HIS A 154 35.13 28.38 14.57
CA HIS A 154 33.69 28.17 14.79
C HIS A 154 33.28 28.53 16.22
N LEU A 155 34.01 28.00 17.22
CA LEU A 155 33.73 28.24 18.63
C LEU A 155 33.85 29.72 19.00
N LYS A 156 34.93 30.36 18.52
CA LYS A 156 35.22 31.76 18.80
C LYS A 156 34.17 32.69 18.18
N THR A 157 33.88 32.54 16.89
CA THR A 157 32.92 33.40 16.18
C THR A 157 31.52 33.31 16.80
N LEU A 158 31.03 32.10 17.10
CA LEU A 158 29.72 31.94 17.74
C LEU A 158 29.72 32.50 19.18
N TYR A 159 30.81 32.35 19.93
CA TYR A 159 30.90 32.93 21.27
C TYR A 159 30.85 34.46 21.26
N GLU A 160 31.54 35.09 20.31
CA GLU A 160 31.51 36.56 20.10
C GLU A 160 30.09 37.05 19.78
N LEU A 161 29.27 36.21 19.13
CA LEU A 161 27.86 36.47 18.81
C LEU A 161 26.87 36.11 19.93
N GLY A 162 27.36 35.69 21.10
CA GLY A 162 26.54 35.45 22.29
C GLY A 162 26.19 33.99 22.57
N PHE A 163 26.69 33.03 21.78
CA PHE A 163 26.51 31.61 22.09
C PHE A 163 27.29 31.23 23.34
N ARG A 164 26.63 30.52 24.25
CA ARG A 164 27.22 30.04 25.52
C ARG A 164 27.05 28.54 25.74
N ARG A 165 26.19 27.92 24.94
CA ARG A 165 25.89 26.50 25.01
C ARG A 165 26.29 25.77 23.72
N LEU A 166 26.91 24.61 23.87
CA LEU A 166 27.38 23.75 22.79
C LEU A 166 26.83 22.33 23.01
N SER A 167 26.28 21.69 21.97
CA SER A 167 25.93 20.27 21.97
C SER A 167 26.83 19.48 21.04
N LEU A 168 27.53 18.47 21.54
CA LEU A 168 28.42 17.60 20.76
C LEU A 168 27.78 16.23 20.55
N GLY A 169 27.58 15.87 19.28
CA GLY A 169 27.07 14.56 18.88
C GLY A 169 28.15 13.49 18.90
N ILE A 170 28.32 12.79 20.03
CA ILE A 170 29.31 11.72 20.25
C ILE A 170 28.69 10.36 19.92
N GLN A 171 27.52 10.08 20.47
CA GLN A 171 26.77 8.83 20.36
C GLN A 171 27.45 7.61 21.02
N ASP A 172 28.68 7.28 20.61
CA ASP A 172 29.48 6.17 21.14
C ASP A 172 30.99 6.36 20.84
N PHE A 173 31.88 5.78 21.65
CA PHE A 173 33.33 5.77 21.43
C PHE A 173 33.88 4.43 20.91
N ASP A 174 33.10 3.34 20.96
CA ASP A 174 33.50 2.03 20.46
C ASP A 174 33.72 2.09 18.93
N PRO A 175 34.95 1.79 18.43
CA PRO A 175 35.26 1.84 17.01
C PRO A 175 34.35 0.96 16.15
N LYS A 176 33.85 -0.17 16.67
CA LYS A 176 32.93 -1.06 15.94
C LYS A 176 31.57 -0.39 15.78
N VAL A 177 31.06 0.22 16.83
CA VAL A 177 29.80 0.97 16.79
C VAL A 177 29.95 2.14 15.83
N GLN A 178 31.01 2.94 15.96
CA GLN A 178 31.30 4.09 15.09
C GLN A 178 31.37 3.73 13.61
N LEU A 179 32.00 2.60 13.28
CA LEU A 179 32.06 2.08 11.91
C LEU A 179 30.65 1.77 11.37
N MET A 180 29.82 1.09 12.16
CA MET A 180 28.46 0.71 11.77
C MET A 180 27.54 1.92 11.59
N ILE A 181 27.66 2.91 12.48
CA ILE A 181 26.83 4.12 12.45
C ILE A 181 27.41 5.22 11.53
N ASN A 182 28.57 4.96 10.91
CA ASN A 182 29.35 5.87 10.08
C ASN A 182 29.58 7.25 10.74
N ARG A 183 30.05 7.23 11.99
CA ARG A 183 30.27 8.42 12.82
C ARG A 183 31.59 8.29 13.59
N PHE A 184 32.65 8.84 13.02
CA PHE A 184 34.01 8.67 13.54
C PHE A 184 34.45 9.87 14.37
N GLN A 185 34.84 9.62 15.62
CA GLN A 185 35.51 10.59 16.49
C GLN A 185 36.26 9.88 17.61
N THR A 186 37.38 10.44 18.05
CA THR A 186 38.13 9.91 19.19
C THR A 186 37.83 10.70 20.48
N PRO A 187 38.01 10.11 21.68
CA PRO A 187 37.93 10.85 22.94
C PRO A 187 38.84 12.09 22.98
N GLU A 188 40.03 12.02 22.36
CA GLU A 188 40.98 13.14 22.30
C GLU A 188 40.46 14.30 21.45
N GLN A 189 39.79 14.01 20.33
CA GLN A 189 39.18 15.04 19.50
C GLN A 189 38.04 15.74 20.25
N VAL A 190 37.20 14.98 20.95
CA VAL A 190 36.13 15.53 21.78
C VAL A 190 36.72 16.35 22.93
N ALA A 191 37.79 15.88 23.57
CA ALA A 191 38.50 16.60 24.62
C ALA A 191 39.05 17.93 24.10
N ALA A 192 39.66 17.95 22.91
CA ALA A 192 40.20 19.16 22.30
C ALA A 192 39.11 20.23 22.10
N VAL A 193 37.99 19.87 21.48
CA VAL A 193 36.85 20.79 21.26
C VAL A 193 36.26 21.26 22.59
N THR A 194 36.07 20.35 23.54
CA THR A 194 35.52 20.66 24.87
C THR A 194 36.42 21.63 25.63
N ASN A 195 37.73 21.38 25.65
CA ASN A 195 38.71 22.25 26.32
C ASN A 195 38.81 23.63 25.65
N GLN A 196 38.78 23.68 24.32
CA GLN A 196 38.75 24.94 23.57
C GLN A 196 37.48 25.74 23.87
N ALA A 197 36.31 25.09 23.89
CA ALA A 197 35.05 25.74 24.22
C ALA A 197 35.07 26.30 25.65
N ARG A 198 35.52 25.52 26.63
CA ARG A 198 35.68 25.99 28.02
C ARG A 198 36.68 27.15 28.13
N PHE A 199 37.81 27.07 27.42
CA PHE A 199 38.82 28.12 27.37
C PHE A 199 38.27 29.44 26.81
N ILE A 200 37.43 29.38 25.78
CA ILE A 200 36.78 30.55 25.18
C ILE A 200 35.71 31.15 26.11
N GLY A 201 35.04 30.32 26.91
CA GLY A 201 34.06 30.76 27.92
C GLY A 201 32.67 30.12 27.80
N TYR A 202 32.52 29.04 27.03
CA TYR A 202 31.29 28.25 27.04
C TYR A 202 31.06 27.65 28.44
N ASN A 203 29.84 27.76 28.94
CA ASN A 203 29.47 27.41 30.31
C ASN A 203 28.40 26.31 30.41
N SER A 204 27.90 25.81 29.28
CA SER A 204 27.01 24.65 29.22
C SER A 204 27.38 23.80 28.00
N ILE A 205 28.12 22.72 28.23
CA ILE A 205 28.51 21.76 27.20
C ILE A 205 27.70 20.48 27.38
N ASN A 206 26.92 20.13 26.36
CA ASN A 206 26.09 18.93 26.32
C ASN A 206 26.72 17.85 25.43
N PHE A 207 26.72 16.60 25.89
CA PHE A 207 27.08 15.44 25.07
C PHE A 207 25.84 14.61 24.75
N ASP A 208 25.64 14.30 23.46
CA ASP A 208 24.60 13.39 23.01
C ASP A 208 25.14 11.96 22.93
N LEU A 209 24.48 11.04 23.61
CA LEU A 209 24.79 9.62 23.70
C LEU A 209 23.56 8.79 23.36
N ILE A 210 23.77 7.67 22.66
CA ILE A 210 22.67 6.79 22.24
C ILE A 210 22.91 5.39 22.76
N TYR A 211 21.89 4.81 23.40
CA TYR A 211 21.87 3.39 23.69
C TYR A 211 20.95 2.63 22.73
N GLY A 212 21.32 1.39 22.45
CA GLY A 212 20.65 0.55 21.49
C GLY A 212 21.17 0.68 20.05
N LEU A 213 22.40 1.19 19.88
CA LEU A 213 23.06 1.30 18.58
C LEU A 213 23.53 -0.07 18.05
N PRO A 214 23.76 -0.21 16.73
CA PRO A 214 24.28 -1.46 16.17
C PRO A 214 25.66 -1.82 16.73
N ALA A 215 25.89 -3.11 16.97
CA ALA A 215 27.08 -3.71 17.59
C ALA A 215 27.37 -3.25 19.04
N GLN A 216 26.53 -2.41 19.63
CA GLN A 216 26.71 -1.90 20.99
C GLN A 216 26.43 -3.00 22.01
N ASN A 217 27.36 -3.19 22.94
CA ASN A 217 27.27 -4.17 24.02
C ASN A 217 27.63 -3.54 25.37
N LEU A 218 27.37 -4.27 26.45
CA LEU A 218 27.46 -3.72 27.80
C LEU A 218 28.87 -3.27 28.19
N GLU A 219 29.91 -4.01 27.79
CA GLU A 219 31.29 -3.64 28.11
C GLU A 219 31.75 -2.41 27.31
N GLY A 220 31.46 -2.37 26.00
CA GLY A 220 31.78 -1.21 25.16
C GLY A 220 31.07 0.08 25.62
N LEU A 221 29.80 -0.03 26.04
CA LEU A 221 29.07 1.10 26.61
C LEU A 221 29.69 1.58 27.92
N LYS A 222 30.11 0.67 28.82
CA LYS A 222 30.76 1.05 30.09
C LYS A 222 32.02 1.87 29.86
N GLU A 223 32.86 1.46 28.90
CA GLU A 223 34.07 2.22 28.56
C GLU A 223 33.72 3.59 27.97
N THR A 224 32.75 3.64 27.04
CA THR A 224 32.25 4.92 26.50
C THR A 224 31.76 5.87 27.61
N ILE A 225 31.00 5.38 28.58
CA ILE A 225 30.49 6.21 29.69
C ILE A 225 31.62 6.66 30.61
N LYS A 226 32.66 5.84 30.86
CA LYS A 226 33.84 6.25 31.63
C LYS A 226 34.57 7.41 30.95
N ASP A 227 34.80 7.30 29.64
CA ASP A 227 35.45 8.35 28.86
C ASP A 227 34.62 9.65 28.90
N VAL A 228 33.29 9.55 28.75
CA VAL A 228 32.39 10.70 28.87
C VAL A 228 32.48 11.36 30.25
N ILE A 229 32.45 10.58 31.33
CA ILE A 229 32.57 11.09 32.70
C ILE A 229 33.92 11.81 32.89
N GLN A 230 35.00 11.27 32.33
CA GLN A 230 36.33 11.88 32.41
C GLN A 230 36.38 13.24 31.69
N LEU A 231 35.65 13.39 30.58
CA LEU A 231 35.52 14.64 29.84
C LEU A 231 34.61 15.67 30.56
N ASN A 232 33.85 15.22 31.56
CA ASN A 232 33.04 16.04 32.46
C ASN A 232 32.17 17.11 31.74
N PRO A 233 31.27 16.70 30.82
CA PRO A 233 30.30 17.63 30.23
C PRO A 233 29.31 18.12 31.29
N ASP A 234 28.73 19.31 31.11
CA ASP A 234 27.79 19.90 32.08
C ASP A 234 26.41 19.22 32.01
N ARG A 235 26.06 18.73 30.81
CA ARG A 235 24.81 18.00 30.49
C ARG A 235 25.09 16.79 29.61
N ILE A 236 24.23 15.78 29.72
CA ILE A 236 24.25 14.59 28.87
C ILE A 236 22.83 14.27 28.44
N ALA A 237 22.61 14.14 27.14
CA ALA A 237 21.39 13.55 26.59
C ALA A 237 21.67 12.07 26.28
N TYR A 238 21.10 11.16 27.05
CA TYR A 238 21.26 9.71 26.92
C TYR A 238 19.93 9.07 26.51
N TYR A 239 19.73 8.90 25.21
CA TYR A 239 18.44 8.50 24.63
C TYR A 239 18.48 7.19 23.84
N SER A 240 17.31 6.60 23.65
CA SER A 240 17.14 5.32 22.95
C SER A 240 17.29 5.49 21.44
N TYR A 241 18.01 4.58 20.80
CA TYR A 241 18.06 4.50 19.34
C TYR A 241 16.69 4.11 18.76
N ALA A 242 16.24 4.89 17.77
CA ALA A 242 15.02 4.65 17.00
C ALA A 242 15.37 4.20 15.57
N HIS A 243 15.11 2.92 15.28
CA HIS A 243 15.35 2.32 13.97
C HIS A 243 14.08 2.37 13.11
N VAL A 244 14.11 3.16 12.04
CA VAL A 244 13.01 3.45 11.11
C VAL A 244 13.46 3.40 9.63
N PRO A 245 14.05 2.30 9.15
CA PRO A 245 14.65 2.19 7.80
C PRO A 245 13.67 2.34 6.63
N TRP A 246 12.36 2.24 6.89
CA TRP A 246 11.31 2.55 5.92
C TRP A 246 11.17 4.06 5.67
N LEU A 247 11.42 4.89 6.70
CA LEU A 247 11.36 6.34 6.62
C LEU A 247 12.73 6.96 6.32
N LYS A 248 13.81 6.36 6.83
CA LYS A 248 15.19 6.83 6.66
C LYS A 248 16.04 5.74 6.01
N PRO A 249 16.13 5.71 4.66
CA PRO A 249 16.86 4.66 3.94
C PRO A 249 18.33 4.52 4.34
N GLY A 250 18.97 5.58 4.83
CA GLY A 250 20.35 5.55 5.34
C GLY A 250 20.56 4.57 6.52
N GLN A 251 19.50 4.24 7.26
CA GLN A 251 19.53 3.26 8.35
C GLN A 251 19.58 1.80 7.87
N ARG A 252 19.48 1.53 6.56
CA ARG A 252 19.59 0.18 5.99
C ARG A 252 21.02 -0.35 5.90
N HIS A 253 22.01 0.42 6.36
CA HIS A 253 23.42 0.01 6.37
C HIS A 253 23.70 -1.14 7.34
N PHE A 254 22.89 -1.24 8.39
CA PHE A 254 22.89 -2.33 9.36
C PHE A 254 21.47 -2.85 9.53
N THR A 255 21.33 -4.09 9.99
CA THR A 255 20.06 -4.80 10.12
C THR A 255 19.62 -4.86 11.58
N GLU A 256 18.39 -5.30 11.84
CA GLU A 256 17.89 -5.50 13.19
C GLU A 256 18.64 -6.59 13.97
N LYS A 257 19.47 -7.42 13.30
CA LYS A 257 20.40 -8.36 13.98
C LYS A 257 21.54 -7.64 14.69
N ASP A 258 21.96 -6.51 14.13
CA ASP A 258 23.10 -5.78 14.66
C ASP A 258 22.68 -4.96 15.89
N LEU A 259 21.38 -4.76 16.11
CA LEU A 259 20.84 -3.97 17.21
C LEU A 259 20.63 -4.83 18.46
N PRO A 260 21.02 -4.35 19.65
CA PRO A 260 20.61 -4.99 20.90
C PRO A 260 19.09 -4.82 21.08
N VAL A 261 18.42 -5.89 21.49
CA VAL A 261 16.95 -5.93 21.66
C VAL A 261 16.57 -6.46 23.04
N GLY A 262 15.33 -6.16 23.48
CA GLY A 262 14.80 -6.66 24.74
C GLY A 262 15.69 -6.34 25.94
N ASP A 263 16.08 -7.39 26.67
CA ASP A 263 16.85 -7.29 27.92
C ASP A 263 18.26 -6.74 27.72
N GLU A 264 18.90 -6.97 26.56
CA GLU A 264 20.22 -6.41 26.27
C GLU A 264 20.16 -4.89 26.18
N LYS A 265 19.24 -4.36 25.36
CA LYS A 265 19.03 -2.92 25.19
C LYS A 265 18.63 -2.26 26.52
N PHE A 266 17.86 -2.97 27.33
CA PHE A 266 17.46 -2.50 28.65
C PHE A 266 18.65 -2.49 29.63
N SER A 267 19.49 -3.52 29.61
CA SER A 267 20.71 -3.59 30.42
C SER A 267 21.68 -2.45 30.10
N LEU A 268 21.78 -2.08 28.81
CA LEU A 268 22.53 -0.89 28.37
C LEU A 268 21.99 0.37 29.05
N TYR A 269 20.68 0.63 28.93
CA TYR A 269 20.02 1.78 29.56
C TYR A 269 20.26 1.82 31.07
N GLN A 270 19.96 0.73 31.78
CA GLN A 270 20.10 0.67 33.24
C GLN A 270 21.54 0.95 33.68
N LYS A 271 22.51 0.31 33.02
CA LYS A 271 23.91 0.46 33.40
C LYS A 271 24.43 1.86 33.10
N GLY A 272 24.06 2.43 31.96
CA GLY A 272 24.40 3.80 31.59
C GLY A 272 23.85 4.80 32.62
N CYS A 273 22.56 4.72 32.95
CA CYS A 273 21.94 5.59 33.94
C CYS A 273 22.60 5.48 35.33
N ALA A 274 22.85 4.25 35.80
CA ALA A 274 23.50 4.02 37.10
C ALA A 274 24.88 4.69 37.15
N MET A 275 25.70 4.50 36.12
CA MET A 275 27.05 5.09 36.07
C MET A 275 27.04 6.62 36.03
N LEU A 276 26.09 7.23 35.30
CA LEU A 276 25.95 8.68 35.26
C LEU A 276 25.52 9.25 36.62
N ILE A 277 24.58 8.59 37.31
CA ILE A 277 24.13 8.98 38.64
C ILE A 277 25.27 8.84 39.66
N ASP A 278 26.01 7.72 39.62
CA ASP A 278 27.16 7.48 40.48
C ASP A 278 28.27 8.53 40.27
N ALA A 279 28.39 9.06 39.06
CA ALA A 279 29.32 10.15 38.71
C ALA A 279 28.82 11.56 39.14
N GLY A 280 27.64 11.66 39.75
CA GLY A 280 27.11 12.92 40.31
C GLY A 280 26.11 13.66 39.42
N TYR A 281 25.80 13.14 38.23
CA TYR A 281 24.73 13.69 37.40
C TYR A 281 23.35 13.40 38.02
N GLN A 282 22.40 14.28 37.74
CA GLN A 282 21.01 14.16 38.20
C GLN A 282 20.10 13.86 37.02
N ASP A 283 19.20 12.91 37.19
CA ASP A 283 18.12 12.63 36.23
C ASP A 283 17.13 13.81 36.24
N ILE A 284 17.03 14.49 35.10
CA ILE A 284 16.10 15.60 34.88
C ILE A 284 14.75 15.08 34.39
N GLY A 285 14.73 13.92 33.75
CA GLY A 285 13.57 13.28 33.16
C GLY A 285 13.80 12.84 31.71
N MET A 286 13.07 11.79 31.31
CA MET A 286 13.19 11.09 30.02
C MET A 286 14.61 10.59 29.72
N ASP A 287 15.43 11.45 29.15
CA ASP A 287 16.73 11.15 28.56
C ASP A 287 17.79 12.20 28.92
N HIS A 288 17.51 13.14 29.82
CA HIS A 288 18.43 14.22 30.16
C HIS A 288 19.03 14.05 31.56
N PHE A 289 20.36 14.17 31.62
CA PHE A 289 21.16 14.18 32.82
C PHE A 289 21.94 15.49 32.91
N ALA A 290 22.03 16.09 34.08
CA ALA A 290 22.76 17.34 34.27
C ALA A 290 23.49 17.40 35.60
N LEU A 291 24.61 18.13 35.65
CA LEU A 291 25.26 18.45 36.92
C LEU A 291 24.42 19.45 37.71
N LYS A 292 24.62 19.48 39.04
CA LYS A 292 23.85 20.37 39.94
C LYS A 292 24.09 21.86 39.68
N SER A 293 25.19 22.20 39.01
CA SER A 293 25.54 23.56 38.61
C SER A 293 24.85 24.02 37.33
N ASP A 294 24.31 23.10 36.53
CA ASP A 294 23.73 23.42 35.24
C ASP A 294 22.29 23.94 35.36
N SER A 295 21.89 24.83 34.44
CA SER A 295 20.60 25.52 34.48
C SER A 295 19.39 24.59 34.34
N LEU A 296 19.51 23.40 33.74
CA LEU A 296 18.37 22.47 33.61
C LEU A 296 18.00 21.89 34.95
N TYR A 297 19.02 21.53 35.72
CA TYR A 297 18.83 21.00 37.05
C TYR A 297 18.19 22.07 37.94
N LEU A 298 18.71 23.29 37.90
CA LEU A 298 18.15 24.41 38.64
C LEU A 298 16.69 24.69 38.25
N ALA A 299 16.35 24.65 36.95
CA ALA A 299 14.97 24.84 36.48
C ALA A 299 14.05 23.69 36.88
N SER A 300 14.52 22.44 36.84
CA SER A 300 13.78 21.26 37.31
C SER A 300 13.46 21.35 38.81
N GLN A 301 14.45 21.73 39.64
CA GLN A 301 14.24 21.94 41.08
C GLN A 301 13.28 23.10 41.37
N ALA A 302 13.37 24.18 40.59
CA ALA A 302 12.47 25.33 40.69
C ALA A 302 11.07 25.08 40.08
N LYS A 303 10.82 23.91 39.47
CA LYS A 303 9.59 23.58 38.72
C LYS A 303 9.29 24.57 37.58
N LEU A 304 10.34 25.17 37.02
CA LEU A 304 10.32 26.08 35.87
C LEU A 304 10.72 25.40 34.56
N LEU A 305 11.01 24.10 34.58
CA LEU A 305 11.34 23.33 33.39
C LEU A 305 10.24 23.45 32.34
N HIS A 306 10.63 23.65 31.09
CA HIS A 306 9.73 23.63 29.95
C HIS A 306 10.23 22.65 28.89
N ARG A 307 9.32 22.20 28.02
CA ARG A 307 9.65 21.34 26.89
C ARG A 307 9.01 21.90 25.62
N ASN A 308 9.86 22.23 24.67
CA ASN A 308 9.45 22.60 23.31
C ASN A 308 9.85 21.48 22.32
N PHE A 309 9.71 21.74 21.01
CA PHE A 309 10.09 20.77 19.97
C PHE A 309 11.56 20.34 19.99
N MET A 310 12.44 21.18 20.55
CA MET A 310 13.88 20.93 20.63
C MET A 310 14.28 20.11 21.87
N GLY A 311 13.37 19.97 22.84
CA GLY A 311 13.61 19.20 24.07
C GLY A 311 13.37 20.02 25.32
N TYR A 312 14.03 19.64 26.41
CA TYR A 312 13.94 20.37 27.67
C TYR A 312 14.74 21.67 27.62
N THR A 313 14.13 22.73 28.12
CA THR A 313 14.72 24.06 28.26
C THR A 313 14.38 24.63 29.65
N ASP A 314 15.29 25.45 30.17
CA ASP A 314 15.13 26.23 31.39
C ASP A 314 14.42 27.59 31.15
N GLN A 315 14.02 27.87 29.91
CA GLN A 315 13.22 29.04 29.57
C GLN A 315 11.94 28.68 28.81
N HIS A 316 10.98 29.60 28.83
CA HIS A 316 9.70 29.48 28.11
C HIS A 316 9.50 30.71 27.23
N THR A 317 8.94 30.47 26.04
CA THR A 317 8.40 31.47 25.12
C THR A 317 7.10 30.91 24.52
N HIS A 318 6.10 31.76 24.29
CA HIS A 318 4.87 31.34 23.61
C HIS A 318 5.03 31.22 22.09
N LEU A 319 6.10 31.78 21.52
CA LEU A 319 6.35 31.78 20.09
C LEU A 319 7.76 31.26 19.78
N LEU A 320 7.80 30.13 19.09
CA LEU A 320 9.00 29.56 18.49
C LEU A 320 8.88 29.63 16.96
N ILE A 321 9.77 30.37 16.32
CA ILE A 321 9.87 30.46 14.86
C ILE A 321 10.96 29.51 14.39
N GLY A 322 10.61 28.58 13.51
CA GLY A 322 11.53 27.65 12.87
C GLY A 322 11.87 28.09 11.46
N LEU A 323 13.13 28.43 11.19
CA LEU A 323 13.64 28.80 9.87
C LEU A 323 14.30 27.61 9.17
N GLY A 324 14.22 27.58 7.84
CA GLY A 324 14.88 26.59 6.99
C GLY A 324 14.03 25.37 6.65
N VAL A 325 14.61 24.46 5.87
CA VAL A 325 13.93 23.24 5.40
C VAL A 325 13.47 22.38 6.59
N SER A 326 12.27 21.80 6.51
CA SER A 326 11.69 20.88 7.51
C SER A 326 11.54 21.43 8.93
N SER A 327 11.86 22.70 9.18
CA SER A 327 11.70 23.35 10.48
C SER A 327 10.23 23.30 10.92
N ILE A 328 10.01 23.28 12.24
CA ILE A 328 8.69 23.35 12.83
C ILE A 328 8.64 24.57 13.74
N SER A 329 7.61 25.39 13.53
CA SER A 329 7.28 26.54 14.35
C SER A 329 6.12 26.21 15.29
N ASP A 330 6.10 26.85 16.46
CA ASP A 330 5.08 26.70 17.50
C ASP A 330 4.59 28.09 17.93
N GLY A 331 3.34 28.42 17.59
CA GLY A 331 2.68 29.66 17.96
C GLY A 331 1.77 29.52 19.18
N TRP A 332 2.00 28.49 20.02
CA TRP A 332 1.18 28.05 21.16
C TRP A 332 -0.18 27.46 20.77
N THR A 333 -0.97 28.19 19.97
CA THR A 333 -2.31 27.80 19.48
C THR A 333 -2.27 27.17 18.09
N ALA A 334 -1.10 27.11 17.45
CA ALA A 334 -0.90 26.41 16.19
C ALA A 334 0.54 25.92 16.02
N PHE A 335 0.71 24.94 15.14
CA PHE A 335 2.00 24.51 14.61
C PHE A 335 2.05 24.72 13.10
N ALA A 336 3.25 25.01 12.58
CA ALA A 336 3.52 25.09 11.14
C ALA A 336 4.85 24.40 10.82
N GLN A 337 4.92 23.72 9.68
CA GLN A 337 6.10 23.03 9.19
C GLN A 337 6.49 23.49 7.79
N ASN A 338 7.77 23.77 7.62
CA ASN A 338 8.38 24.11 6.34
C ASN A 338 8.55 22.89 5.42
N PRO A 339 8.68 23.08 4.08
CA PRO A 339 8.92 22.01 3.13
C PRO A 339 10.07 21.10 3.52
N LYS A 340 9.94 19.80 3.27
CA LYS A 340 10.96 18.81 3.64
C LYS A 340 12.15 18.74 2.69
N THR A 341 12.04 19.29 1.49
CA THR A 341 13.14 19.33 0.51
C THR A 341 13.70 20.73 0.36
N VAL A 342 15.02 20.83 0.23
CA VAL A 342 15.71 22.12 0.10
C VAL A 342 15.25 22.84 -1.17
N GLU A 343 15.01 22.10 -2.26
CA GLU A 343 14.53 22.65 -3.53
C GLU A 343 13.15 23.31 -3.39
N ALA A 344 12.20 22.66 -2.71
CA ALA A 344 10.86 23.22 -2.52
C ALA A 344 10.89 24.44 -1.60
N TYR A 345 11.72 24.40 -0.54
CA TYR A 345 11.96 25.53 0.35
C TYR A 345 12.53 26.74 -0.41
N LEU A 346 13.62 26.55 -1.16
CA LEU A 346 14.25 27.63 -1.93
C LEU A 346 13.31 28.21 -3.00
N LYS A 347 12.50 27.37 -3.64
CA LYS A 347 11.51 27.82 -4.63
C LYS A 347 10.51 28.79 -4.02
N LYS A 348 9.88 28.43 -2.89
CA LYS A 348 8.91 29.30 -2.21
C LYS A 348 9.52 30.64 -1.76
N ILE A 349 10.72 30.59 -1.19
CA ILE A 349 11.44 31.80 -0.78
C ILE A 349 11.74 32.71 -1.96
N ASN A 350 12.17 32.16 -3.10
CA ASN A 350 12.44 32.95 -4.30
C ASN A 350 11.17 33.54 -4.94
N GLU A 351 10.02 32.91 -4.73
CA GLU A 351 8.70 33.43 -5.14
C GLU A 351 8.14 34.47 -4.15
N GLY A 352 8.83 34.74 -3.03
CA GLY A 352 8.37 35.69 -2.01
C GLY A 352 7.22 35.15 -1.14
N ILE A 353 7.05 33.83 -1.09
CA ILE A 353 5.96 33.16 -0.37
C ILE A 353 6.51 32.55 0.93
N PRO A 354 5.85 32.74 2.09
CA PRO A 354 6.23 32.06 3.33
C PRO A 354 6.31 30.54 3.12
N PRO A 355 7.43 29.89 3.46
CA PRO A 355 7.71 28.52 3.07
C PRO A 355 7.01 27.53 4.00
N ILE A 356 5.67 27.54 4.06
CA ILE A 356 4.88 26.68 4.94
C ILE A 356 4.11 25.66 4.10
N ASP A 357 4.28 24.37 4.39
CA ASP A 357 3.64 23.27 3.64
C ASP A 357 2.42 22.70 4.36
N LYS A 358 2.51 22.58 5.69
CA LYS A 358 1.45 22.00 6.52
C LYS A 358 1.55 22.48 7.95
N GLY A 359 0.47 22.30 8.70
CA GLY A 359 0.42 22.66 10.10
C GLY A 359 -0.81 22.08 10.77
N HIS A 360 -1.11 22.60 11.97
CA HIS A 360 -2.26 22.22 12.77
C HIS A 360 -2.70 23.39 13.64
N ILE A 361 -3.98 23.71 13.66
CA ILE A 361 -4.56 24.70 14.57
C ILE A 361 -5.13 23.95 15.77
N LEU A 362 -4.69 24.28 16.98
CA LEU A 362 -5.09 23.56 18.19
C LEU A 362 -6.51 23.94 18.58
N THR A 363 -7.34 22.94 18.83
CA THR A 363 -8.67 23.12 19.42
C THR A 363 -8.56 23.46 20.91
N HIS A 364 -9.68 23.85 21.53
CA HIS A 364 -9.73 24.08 22.98
C HIS A 364 -9.36 22.82 23.77
N GLU A 365 -9.79 21.65 23.30
CA GLU A 365 -9.43 20.35 23.89
C GLU A 365 -7.94 20.07 23.72
N ASP A 366 -7.36 20.38 22.56
CA ASP A 366 -5.92 20.20 22.32
C ASP A 366 -5.08 21.04 23.27
N LEU A 367 -5.48 22.29 23.53
CA LEU A 367 -4.80 23.18 24.46
C LEU A 367 -4.85 22.66 25.91
N GLN A 368 -6.02 22.16 26.34
CA GLN A 368 -6.16 21.55 27.67
C GLN A 368 -5.27 20.30 27.81
N ASN A 369 -5.33 19.39 26.83
CA ASN A 369 -4.51 18.18 26.82
C ASN A 369 -3.01 18.49 26.76
N ARG A 370 -2.59 19.43 25.89
CA ARG A 370 -1.21 19.94 25.80
C ARG A 370 -0.73 20.44 27.16
N GLN A 371 -1.54 21.26 27.84
CA GLN A 371 -1.21 21.79 29.17
C GLN A 371 -1.03 20.67 30.20
N HIS A 372 -1.96 19.72 30.25
CA HIS A 372 -1.88 18.61 31.21
C HIS A 372 -0.67 17.71 30.95
N ILE A 373 -0.35 17.42 29.69
CA ILE A 373 0.81 16.63 29.30
C ILE A 373 2.11 17.36 29.68
N LEU A 374 2.25 18.65 29.34
CA LEU A 374 3.44 19.44 29.67
C LEU A 374 3.63 19.55 31.20
N ASN A 375 2.55 19.76 31.95
CA ASN A 375 2.59 19.78 33.41
C ASN A 375 3.07 18.43 33.97
N MET A 376 2.57 17.31 33.44
CA MET A 376 3.04 15.99 33.87
C MET A 376 4.51 15.74 33.53
N MET A 377 4.97 16.15 32.35
CA MET A 377 6.37 15.96 31.92
C MET A 377 7.35 16.85 32.68
N CYS A 378 6.99 18.11 32.93
CA CYS A 378 7.93 19.10 33.49
C CYS A 378 7.78 19.29 35.01
N ARG A 379 6.59 19.05 35.58
CA ARG A 379 6.28 19.33 36.98
C ARG A 379 5.95 18.08 37.79
N GLU A 380 5.77 16.94 37.13
CA GLU A 380 5.37 15.65 37.72
C GLU A 380 3.94 15.67 38.32
N THR A 381 3.17 16.72 38.05
CA THR A 381 1.80 16.90 38.55
C THR A 381 0.98 17.82 37.66
N THR A 382 -0.34 17.60 37.60
CA THR A 382 -1.28 18.45 36.85
C THR A 382 -2.63 18.54 37.58
N VAL A 383 -3.36 19.64 37.38
CA VAL A 383 -4.64 19.93 38.06
C VAL A 383 -5.71 20.21 37.01
N PHE A 384 -6.87 19.55 37.15
CA PHE A 384 -8.08 19.75 36.36
C PHE A 384 -9.03 20.70 37.08
N GLU A 385 -9.49 21.74 36.38
CA GLU A 385 -10.39 22.75 36.95
C GLU A 385 -11.76 22.17 37.35
N TYR A 386 -12.34 21.34 36.48
CA TYR A 386 -13.69 20.77 36.61
C TYR A 386 -13.72 19.29 37.06
N GLY A 387 -12.60 18.79 37.59
CA GLY A 387 -12.45 17.37 37.94
C GLY A 387 -11.84 16.53 36.83
N ILE A 388 -11.21 15.41 37.20
CA ILE A 388 -10.57 14.51 36.24
C ILE A 388 -11.66 13.78 35.43
N PRO A 389 -11.65 13.85 34.08
CA PRO A 389 -12.62 13.13 33.26
C PRO A 389 -12.55 11.61 33.46
N GLU A 390 -13.69 10.93 33.39
CA GLU A 390 -13.75 9.50 33.71
C GLU A 390 -12.90 8.63 32.77
N TYR A 391 -12.87 8.97 31.47
CA TYR A 391 -12.01 8.27 30.51
C TYR A 391 -10.50 8.43 30.81
N VAL A 392 -10.10 9.53 31.46
CA VAL A 392 -8.71 9.73 31.91
C VAL A 392 -8.44 8.84 33.11
N LYS A 393 -9.37 8.76 34.08
CA LYS A 393 -9.25 7.86 35.23
C LYS A 393 -9.18 6.40 34.79
N ASP A 394 -10.00 5.97 33.85
CA ASP A 394 -9.98 4.61 33.29
C ASP A 394 -8.61 4.25 32.69
N ARG A 395 -8.00 5.20 31.98
CA ARG A 395 -6.66 5.02 31.40
C ARG A 395 -5.55 5.06 32.44
N LEU A 396 -5.72 5.82 33.53
CA LEU A 396 -4.77 5.89 34.63
C LEU A 396 -4.94 4.75 35.65
N TRP A 397 -6.07 4.05 35.64
CA TRP A 397 -6.35 2.97 36.59
C TRP A 397 -5.25 1.90 36.69
N PRO A 398 -4.66 1.42 35.58
CA PRO A 398 -3.52 0.51 35.66
C PRO A 398 -2.31 1.14 36.36
N LEU A 399 -2.01 2.41 36.10
CA LEU A 399 -0.88 3.15 36.70
C LEU A 399 -1.12 3.43 38.19
N LEU A 400 -2.37 3.70 38.58
CA LEU A 400 -2.79 3.85 39.97
C LEU A 400 -2.64 2.53 40.73
N LYS A 401 -3.14 1.43 40.15
CA LYS A 401 -3.04 0.09 40.74
C LYS A 401 -1.59 -0.35 40.94
N ASP A 402 -0.72 0.06 40.00
CA ASP A 402 0.71 -0.22 40.05
C ASP A 402 1.50 0.80 40.91
N GLY A 403 0.82 1.77 41.51
CA GLY A 403 1.43 2.76 42.40
C GLY A 403 2.39 3.73 41.72
N LEU A 404 2.24 3.98 40.41
CA LEU A 404 3.05 4.91 39.60
C LEU A 404 2.46 6.33 39.55
N VAL A 405 1.15 6.42 39.75
CA VAL A 405 0.39 7.67 39.77
C VAL A 405 -0.52 7.65 40.98
N SER A 406 -0.69 8.79 41.63
CA SER A 406 -1.79 9.04 42.57
C SER A 406 -2.65 10.17 42.04
N PHE A 407 -3.95 10.10 42.26
CA PHE A 407 -4.85 11.21 41.93
C PHE A 407 -5.96 11.37 42.95
N ASP A 408 -6.35 12.62 43.19
CA ASP A 408 -7.58 13.00 43.90
C ASP A 408 -8.66 13.44 42.89
N ASP A 409 -9.71 14.12 43.32
CA ASP A 409 -10.81 14.53 42.42
C ASP A 409 -10.36 15.45 41.28
N LYS A 410 -9.26 16.21 41.46
CA LYS A 410 -8.79 17.23 40.51
C LYS A 410 -7.32 17.11 40.14
N THR A 411 -6.50 16.47 40.96
CA THR A 411 -5.05 16.52 40.85
C THR A 411 -4.49 15.15 40.52
N ILE A 412 -3.59 15.08 39.54
CA ILE A 412 -2.79 13.90 39.24
C ILE A 412 -1.34 14.19 39.64
N LYS A 413 -0.69 13.24 40.31
CA LYS A 413 0.71 13.31 40.74
C LYS A 413 1.43 12.01 40.37
N LEU A 414 2.66 12.12 39.88
CA LEU A 414 3.57 10.98 39.82
C LEU A 414 4.01 10.63 41.24
N THR A 415 4.01 9.35 41.58
CA THR A 415 4.51 8.88 42.88
C THR A 415 6.04 8.83 42.86
N GLN A 416 6.67 8.91 44.05
CA GLN A 416 8.13 8.82 44.20
C GLN A 416 8.70 7.41 43.96
N THR A 417 8.01 6.54 43.21
CA THR A 417 8.55 5.26 42.73
C THR A 417 9.61 5.51 41.65
N LYS A 418 10.62 6.33 41.96
CA LYS A 418 11.87 6.48 41.23
C LYS A 418 12.60 5.15 41.34
N LEU A 419 13.19 4.70 40.23
CA LEU A 419 13.91 3.42 40.07
C LEU A 419 14.81 3.10 41.29
N LYS A 420 14.29 2.33 42.24
CA LYS A 420 15.12 1.53 43.15
C LYS A 420 15.27 0.14 42.54
N MET A 421 16.52 -0.18 42.22
CA MET A 421 16.97 -1.46 41.70
C MET A 421 16.98 -2.47 42.84
N GLU A 422 16.18 -3.54 42.71
CA GLU A 422 16.52 -4.91 43.09
C GLU A 422 15.32 -5.86 42.84
N ASP A 423 15.69 -7.03 42.36
CA ASP A 423 15.02 -8.33 42.26
C ASP A 423 13.79 -8.58 41.35
N GLN A 424 13.99 -9.63 40.54
CA GLN A 424 13.11 -10.28 39.60
C GLN A 424 12.20 -11.30 40.30
N LYS A 425 10.94 -11.43 39.84
CA LYS A 425 10.41 -12.63 39.15
C LYS A 425 8.91 -12.53 38.87
N ASN A 426 8.57 -12.92 37.63
CA ASN A 426 7.37 -13.57 37.09
C ASN A 426 5.95 -13.16 37.55
N ILE A 427 5.05 -13.14 36.55
CA ILE A 427 3.71 -13.79 36.48
C ILE A 427 2.71 -12.84 35.79
N THR A 428 2.21 -13.24 34.61
CA THR A 428 0.78 -13.31 34.19
C THR A 428 0.58 -13.08 32.67
N ARG A 429 0.78 -14.13 31.86
CA ARG A 429 0.12 -14.31 30.55
C ARG A 429 -0.24 -15.79 30.39
N GLU A 430 -1.32 -16.23 31.04
CA GLU A 430 -1.62 -17.67 31.12
C GLU A 430 -2.84 -18.14 30.32
N THR A 431 -3.58 -17.27 29.62
CA THR A 431 -4.90 -17.66 29.04
C THR A 431 -4.99 -17.68 27.50
N LEU A 432 -4.01 -17.17 26.76
CA LEU A 432 -4.05 -17.10 25.28
C LEU A 432 -2.81 -17.69 24.63
N CYS A 433 -2.96 -18.28 23.44
CA CYS A 433 -1.86 -18.81 22.64
C CYS A 433 -0.94 -17.67 22.22
N PHE A 434 0.35 -17.81 22.52
CA PHE A 434 1.32 -16.76 22.23
C PHE A 434 1.53 -16.50 20.72
N HIS A 435 1.23 -17.48 19.85
CA HIS A 435 1.55 -17.37 18.41
C HIS A 435 0.38 -16.88 17.55
N CYS A 436 -0.78 -17.53 17.66
CA CYS A 436 -1.97 -17.24 16.85
C CYS A 436 -3.05 -16.44 17.59
N GLY A 437 -2.91 -16.21 18.90
CA GLY A 437 -3.89 -15.45 19.68
C GLY A 437 -5.20 -16.16 19.99
N GLU A 438 -5.33 -17.43 19.63
CA GLU A 438 -6.49 -18.25 19.97
C GLU A 438 -6.44 -18.67 21.46
N ASP A 439 -7.59 -19.02 22.02
CA ASP A 439 -7.69 -19.51 23.39
C ASP A 439 -6.85 -20.77 23.60
N LEU A 440 -6.14 -20.84 24.73
CA LEU A 440 -5.36 -22.02 25.08
C LEU A 440 -6.30 -23.18 25.45
N PRO A 441 -6.20 -24.35 24.79
CA PRO A 441 -6.82 -25.55 25.31
C PRO A 441 -6.15 -25.95 26.62
N LYS A 442 -6.88 -26.63 27.52
CA LYS A 442 -6.35 -27.06 28.83
C LYS A 442 -5.10 -27.94 28.75
N LEU A 443 -4.85 -28.61 27.62
CA LEU A 443 -3.57 -29.25 27.31
C LEU A 443 -2.78 -28.29 26.40
N SER A 444 -2.14 -27.30 27.01
CA SER A 444 -1.33 -26.33 26.29
C SER A 444 0.08 -26.86 26.11
N TYR A 445 0.66 -26.64 24.94
CA TYR A 445 2.08 -26.89 24.73
C TYR A 445 2.87 -25.75 25.37
N ALA A 446 3.90 -26.07 26.16
CA ALA A 446 4.76 -25.08 26.79
C ALA A 446 6.17 -25.13 26.18
N PHE A 447 6.75 -23.97 25.90
CA PHE A 447 8.14 -23.79 25.47
C PHE A 447 8.55 -22.35 25.77
N ASP A 448 9.74 -22.14 26.35
CA ASP A 448 10.30 -20.80 26.63
C ASP A 448 9.35 -19.88 27.45
N ASP A 449 8.82 -20.41 28.57
CA ASP A 449 7.83 -19.79 29.48
C ASP A 449 6.54 -19.27 28.82
N LYS A 450 6.24 -19.74 27.60
CA LYS A 450 5.04 -19.39 26.82
C LYS A 450 4.17 -20.61 26.56
N LYS A 451 2.86 -20.40 26.46
CA LYS A 451 1.86 -21.43 26.18
C LYS A 451 1.34 -21.31 24.74
N PHE A 452 1.12 -22.44 24.09
CA PHE A 452 0.68 -22.55 22.70
C PHE A 452 -0.54 -23.47 22.57
N CYS A 453 -1.45 -23.17 21.63
CA CYS A 453 -2.67 -23.94 21.43
C CYS A 453 -2.47 -25.30 20.77
N CYS A 454 -1.40 -25.47 19.97
CA CYS A 454 -1.09 -26.73 19.30
C CYS A 454 0.42 -26.94 19.10
N ALA A 455 0.82 -28.16 18.74
CA ALA A 455 2.22 -28.50 18.44
C ALA A 455 2.77 -27.70 17.26
N GLY A 456 1.93 -27.31 16.29
CA GLY A 456 2.30 -26.47 15.15
C GLY A 456 2.70 -25.06 15.58
N CYS A 457 1.87 -24.38 16.38
CA CYS A 457 2.20 -23.07 16.94
C CYS A 457 3.47 -23.09 17.80
N ARG A 458 3.68 -24.16 18.57
CA ARG A 458 4.96 -24.38 19.30
C ARG A 458 6.13 -24.55 18.32
N GLY A 459 5.94 -25.33 17.26
CA GLY A 459 6.96 -25.59 16.24
C GLY A 459 7.41 -24.33 15.51
N VAL A 460 6.45 -23.52 15.04
CA VAL A 460 6.74 -22.23 14.39
C VAL A 460 7.46 -21.30 15.37
N TYR A 461 6.97 -21.18 16.61
CA TYR A 461 7.66 -20.38 17.62
C TYR A 461 9.09 -20.85 17.86
N LYS A 462 9.32 -22.16 17.95
CA LYS A 462 10.65 -22.74 18.14
C LYS A 462 11.58 -22.38 16.98
N ILE A 463 11.14 -22.56 15.74
CA ILE A 463 11.91 -22.19 14.53
C ILE A 463 12.25 -20.69 14.56
N LEU A 464 11.28 -19.83 14.87
CA LEU A 464 11.49 -18.40 14.93
C LEU A 464 12.44 -18.01 16.08
N SER A 465 12.32 -18.67 17.23
CA SER A 465 13.17 -18.41 18.40
C SER A 465 14.61 -18.84 18.16
N GLU A 466 14.82 -20.04 17.60
CA GLU A 466 16.16 -20.58 17.30
C GLU A 466 16.91 -19.75 16.24
N ASN A 467 16.17 -19.04 15.38
CA ASN A 467 16.73 -18.21 14.31
C ASN A 467 16.73 -16.70 14.62
N ASN A 468 16.53 -16.30 15.89
CA ASN A 468 16.49 -14.89 16.32
C ASN A 468 15.44 -14.04 15.57
N LEU A 469 14.25 -14.61 15.34
CA LEU A 469 13.12 -14.01 14.61
C LEU A 469 11.93 -13.63 15.52
N CYS A 470 12.09 -13.60 16.84
CA CYS A 470 11.02 -13.30 17.79
C CYS A 470 10.41 -11.89 17.66
N ASN A 471 11.09 -10.94 16.99
CA ASN A 471 10.51 -9.62 16.65
C ASN A 471 9.24 -9.75 15.79
N TYR A 472 9.02 -10.90 15.13
CA TYR A 472 7.77 -11.26 14.45
C TYR A 472 6.51 -10.97 15.30
N TYR A 473 6.58 -11.22 16.62
CA TYR A 473 5.48 -10.99 17.57
C TYR A 473 5.38 -9.55 18.10
N GLN A 474 6.34 -8.68 17.77
CA GLN A 474 6.29 -7.26 18.14
C GLN A 474 5.53 -6.41 17.12
N TYR A 475 5.58 -6.79 15.84
CA TYR A 475 4.90 -6.08 14.76
C TYR A 475 3.38 -6.31 14.76
N ASN A 476 2.92 -7.41 15.37
CA ASN A 476 1.51 -7.72 15.58
C ASN A 476 1.40 -8.73 16.73
N ASN A 477 0.42 -8.57 17.63
CA ASN A 477 0.37 -9.35 18.86
C ASN A 477 0.11 -10.86 18.62
N ASN A 478 -0.52 -11.22 17.49
CA ASN A 478 -0.91 -12.59 17.15
C ASN A 478 -0.82 -12.82 15.63
N PRO A 479 0.37 -12.82 15.01
CA PRO A 479 0.49 -12.84 13.55
C PRO A 479 0.41 -14.25 12.95
N GLY A 480 0.47 -15.30 13.78
CA GLY A 480 0.55 -16.69 13.36
C GLY A 480 -0.77 -17.27 12.86
N GLN A 481 -0.72 -18.08 11.81
CA GLN A 481 -1.85 -18.89 11.35
C GLN A 481 -1.66 -20.36 11.76
N GLN A 482 -2.76 -21.10 11.92
CA GLN A 482 -2.68 -22.54 12.18
C GLN A 482 -2.11 -23.27 10.97
N PHE A 483 -1.14 -24.14 11.24
CA PHE A 483 -0.60 -25.09 10.29
C PHE A 483 -1.62 -26.21 10.02
N ASN A 484 -1.98 -26.43 8.76
CA ASN A 484 -2.69 -27.64 8.30
C ASN A 484 -1.66 -28.56 7.63
N GLY A 485 -1.62 -29.82 8.04
CA GLY A 485 -0.54 -30.76 7.67
C GLY A 485 -0.59 -31.31 6.24
N GLU A 486 0.59 -31.84 5.86
CA GLU A 486 1.02 -32.57 4.65
C GLU A 486 0.86 -31.88 3.29
N SER A 487 1.96 -31.30 2.81
CA SER A 487 2.14 -30.79 1.44
C SER A 487 3.00 -31.75 0.61
N HIS A 488 2.47 -32.28 -0.49
CA HIS A 488 3.21 -33.14 -1.42
C HIS A 488 4.10 -32.31 -2.36
N LEU A 489 5.41 -32.28 -2.12
CA LEU A 489 6.37 -31.39 -2.81
C LEU A 489 7.42 -32.13 -3.68
N GLU A 490 7.26 -33.44 -3.88
CA GLU A 490 8.21 -34.30 -4.62
C GLU A 490 8.43 -33.87 -6.08
N TYR A 491 7.44 -33.20 -6.68
CA TYR A 491 7.55 -32.68 -8.04
C TYR A 491 8.57 -31.52 -8.17
N LEU A 492 8.94 -30.87 -7.07
CA LEU A 492 9.94 -29.80 -7.06
C LEU A 492 11.38 -30.31 -7.18
N ASP A 493 11.58 -31.64 -7.23
CA ASP A 493 12.87 -32.27 -7.47
C ASP A 493 13.11 -32.55 -8.98
N GLU A 494 12.09 -32.46 -9.83
CA GLU A 494 12.20 -32.73 -11.26
C GLU A 494 12.82 -31.55 -12.04
N PRO A 495 13.94 -31.74 -12.77
CA PRO A 495 14.68 -30.65 -13.42
C PRO A 495 13.86 -29.81 -14.40
N ASN A 496 12.96 -30.44 -15.16
CA ASN A 496 12.10 -29.75 -16.13
C ASN A 496 11.15 -28.75 -15.44
N ILE A 497 10.66 -29.11 -14.25
CA ILE A 497 9.75 -28.26 -13.47
C ILE A 497 10.52 -27.12 -12.82
N ILE A 498 11.71 -27.39 -12.29
CA ILE A 498 12.57 -26.35 -11.70
C ILE A 498 12.89 -25.26 -12.73
N THR A 499 13.33 -25.63 -13.95
CA THR A 499 13.63 -24.65 -15.00
C THR A 499 12.41 -23.81 -15.41
N GLN A 500 11.21 -24.37 -15.32
CA GLN A 500 9.97 -23.66 -15.64
C GLN A 500 9.53 -22.67 -14.55
N LEU A 501 9.92 -22.90 -13.29
CA LEU A 501 9.52 -22.06 -12.16
C LEU A 501 10.51 -20.94 -11.81
N LEU A 502 11.79 -21.09 -12.18
CA LEU A 502 12.80 -20.08 -11.90
C LEU A 502 12.67 -18.87 -12.83
N ASP A 503 12.68 -17.67 -12.26
CA ASP A 503 12.75 -16.40 -13.01
C ASP A 503 14.12 -16.24 -13.70
N TYR A 504 15.17 -16.73 -13.02
CA TYR A 504 16.55 -16.59 -13.46
C TYR A 504 17.44 -17.65 -12.80
N ARG A 505 18.44 -18.16 -13.53
CA ARG A 505 19.46 -19.10 -13.02
C ARG A 505 20.83 -18.76 -13.59
N HIS A 506 21.85 -18.65 -12.74
CA HIS A 506 23.24 -18.38 -13.15
C HIS A 506 24.24 -19.00 -12.18
N GLU A 507 25.19 -19.79 -12.70
CA GLU A 507 26.24 -20.51 -11.93
C GLU A 507 25.70 -21.26 -10.71
N SER A 508 25.70 -20.66 -9.52
CA SER A 508 25.17 -21.21 -8.26
C SER A 508 23.93 -20.47 -7.72
N SER A 509 23.51 -19.36 -8.32
CA SER A 509 22.38 -18.54 -7.86
C SER A 509 21.12 -18.74 -8.70
N SER A 510 19.97 -18.90 -8.05
CA SER A 510 18.65 -18.96 -8.66
C SER A 510 17.73 -17.92 -8.05
N ILE A 511 16.84 -17.34 -8.87
CA ILE A 511 15.81 -16.39 -8.44
C ILE A 511 14.45 -16.99 -8.77
N ILE A 512 13.53 -16.94 -7.80
CA ILE A 512 12.15 -17.37 -7.96
C ILE A 512 11.19 -16.38 -7.30
N THR A 513 10.02 -16.18 -7.90
CA THR A 513 8.95 -15.37 -7.34
C THR A 513 7.75 -16.24 -7.02
N PHE A 514 7.40 -16.35 -5.73
CA PHE A 514 6.22 -17.07 -5.26
C PHE A 514 5.06 -16.12 -4.95
N TYR A 515 3.84 -16.56 -5.21
CA TYR A 515 2.64 -15.92 -4.67
C TYR A 515 2.26 -16.57 -3.33
N ILE A 516 2.16 -15.79 -2.26
CA ILE A 516 1.87 -16.25 -0.90
C ILE A 516 0.61 -15.53 -0.37
N PRO A 517 -0.59 -16.14 -0.45
CA PRO A 517 -1.85 -15.52 -0.03
C PRO A 517 -1.88 -15.07 1.43
N ALA A 518 -1.12 -15.79 2.27
CA ALA A 518 -1.00 -15.57 3.71
C ALA A 518 -0.29 -14.24 4.07
N ILE A 519 0.25 -13.49 3.11
CA ILE A 519 0.78 -12.14 3.37
C ILE A 519 -0.38 -11.18 3.64
N HIS A 520 -0.55 -10.73 4.89
CA HIS A 520 -1.66 -9.86 5.29
C HIS A 520 -1.31 -8.78 6.32
N CYS A 521 -0.13 -8.85 6.97
CA CYS A 521 0.29 -7.85 7.95
C CYS A 521 1.78 -7.51 7.85
N SER A 522 2.21 -6.49 8.58
CA SER A 522 3.62 -6.07 8.68
C SER A 522 4.53 -7.18 9.22
N SER A 523 4.06 -8.04 10.13
CA SER A 523 4.82 -9.20 10.61
C SER A 523 5.12 -10.20 9.50
N CYS A 524 4.19 -10.39 8.55
CA CYS A 524 4.41 -11.24 7.38
C CYS A 524 5.52 -10.68 6.50
N ILE A 525 5.51 -9.37 6.27
CA ILE A 525 6.53 -8.69 5.47
C ILE A 525 7.90 -8.91 6.12
N TRP A 526 7.99 -8.62 7.41
CA TRP A 526 9.24 -8.74 8.13
C TRP A 526 9.78 -10.17 8.12
N LEU A 527 8.97 -11.19 8.41
CA LEU A 527 9.47 -12.57 8.46
C LEU A 527 9.97 -13.05 7.09
N LEU A 528 9.18 -12.83 6.05
CA LEU A 528 9.49 -13.30 4.71
C LEU A 528 10.65 -12.52 4.05
N GLU A 529 10.95 -11.28 4.44
CA GLU A 529 12.18 -10.59 4.00
C GLU A 529 13.43 -11.10 4.74
N HIS A 530 13.24 -11.82 5.84
CA HIS A 530 14.29 -12.36 6.70
C HIS A 530 14.51 -13.87 6.57
N LEU A 531 14.10 -14.50 5.46
CA LEU A 531 14.29 -15.95 5.23
C LEU A 531 15.76 -16.40 5.29
N TYR A 532 16.70 -15.53 4.94
CA TYR A 532 18.14 -15.77 5.06
C TYR A 532 18.59 -16.03 6.52
N LYS A 533 17.78 -15.67 7.52
CA LYS A 533 18.03 -16.00 8.93
C LYS A 533 17.68 -17.45 9.27
N ILE A 534 16.75 -18.04 8.52
CA ILE A 534 16.28 -19.43 8.71
C ILE A 534 17.18 -20.40 7.93
N ASN A 535 17.54 -20.04 6.70
CA ASN A 535 18.50 -20.80 5.90
C ASN A 535 19.51 -19.87 5.23
N PRO A 536 20.82 -19.96 5.56
CA PRO A 536 21.88 -19.12 4.99
C PRO A 536 22.03 -19.21 3.46
N ALA A 537 21.55 -20.29 2.84
CA ALA A 537 21.56 -20.46 1.39
C ALA A 537 20.64 -19.45 0.67
N VAL A 538 19.72 -18.79 1.38
CA VAL A 538 18.92 -17.68 0.84
C VAL A 538 19.70 -16.37 0.96
N PHE A 539 20.06 -15.76 -0.17
CA PHE A 539 20.81 -14.50 -0.20
C PHE A 539 19.94 -13.28 0.10
N SER A 540 18.75 -13.25 -0.48
CA SER A 540 17.82 -12.14 -0.34
C SER A 540 16.40 -12.58 -0.59
N SER A 541 15.46 -11.97 0.12
CA SER A 541 14.03 -12.15 -0.10
C SER A 541 13.37 -10.78 -0.09
N ARG A 542 12.52 -10.48 -1.08
CA ARG A 542 11.84 -9.20 -1.23
C ARG A 542 10.36 -9.41 -1.44
N ILE A 543 9.53 -8.59 -0.80
CA ILE A 543 8.08 -8.76 -0.86
C ILE A 543 7.42 -7.60 -1.61
N ASP A 544 6.60 -7.93 -2.59
CA ASP A 544 5.59 -7.02 -3.14
C ASP A 544 4.28 -7.27 -2.38
N PHE A 545 4.05 -6.49 -1.31
CA PHE A 545 2.91 -6.68 -0.40
C PHE A 545 1.57 -6.54 -1.12
N LEU A 546 1.47 -5.60 -2.08
CA LEU A 546 0.24 -5.36 -2.84
C LEU A 546 -0.11 -6.55 -3.74
N LYS A 547 0.91 -7.21 -4.29
CA LYS A 547 0.73 -8.43 -5.10
C LYS A 547 0.76 -9.72 -4.30
N LYS A 548 1.07 -9.64 -3.00
CA LYS A 548 1.37 -10.79 -2.12
C LYS A 548 2.39 -11.75 -2.74
N GLN A 549 3.43 -11.19 -3.34
CA GLN A 549 4.51 -11.96 -3.97
C GLN A 549 5.80 -11.82 -3.15
N VAL A 550 6.57 -12.90 -3.05
CA VAL A 550 7.92 -12.89 -2.51
C VAL A 550 8.90 -13.35 -3.58
N THR A 551 9.90 -12.51 -3.88
CA THR A 551 11.01 -12.84 -4.78
C THR A 551 12.19 -13.26 -3.93
N ILE A 552 12.66 -14.50 -4.09
CA ILE A 552 13.71 -15.13 -3.31
C ILE A 552 14.89 -15.44 -4.23
N SER A 553 16.07 -14.98 -3.84
CA SER A 553 17.35 -15.34 -4.46
C SER A 553 18.09 -16.31 -3.53
N PHE A 554 18.47 -17.48 -4.03
CA PHE A 554 19.07 -18.54 -3.22
C PHE A 554 20.17 -19.32 -3.96
N ASN A 555 21.08 -19.95 -3.20
CA ASN A 555 22.09 -20.86 -3.71
C ASN A 555 21.48 -22.25 -3.95
N HIS A 556 21.30 -22.61 -5.22
CA HIS A 556 20.63 -23.85 -5.59
C HIS A 556 21.53 -25.10 -5.49
N GLU A 557 22.81 -24.95 -5.13
CA GLU A 557 23.69 -26.07 -4.76
C GLU A 557 23.58 -26.43 -3.26
N GLU A 558 23.17 -25.47 -2.42
CA GLU A 558 23.08 -25.64 -0.95
C GLU A 558 21.65 -25.94 -0.48
N ILE A 559 20.63 -25.37 -1.14
CA ILE A 559 19.22 -25.64 -0.85
C ILE A 559 18.46 -25.97 -2.14
N SER A 560 17.76 -27.10 -2.17
CA SER A 560 16.91 -27.45 -3.30
C SER A 560 15.63 -26.60 -3.32
N LEU A 561 14.99 -26.47 -4.48
CA LEU A 561 13.72 -25.75 -4.60
C LEU A 561 12.64 -26.36 -3.69
N ARG A 562 12.61 -27.69 -3.58
CA ARG A 562 11.74 -28.41 -2.64
C ARG A 562 12.00 -28.00 -1.19
N GLN A 563 13.25 -28.02 -0.75
CA GLN A 563 13.63 -27.64 0.61
C GLN A 563 13.30 -26.17 0.93
N LEU A 564 13.41 -25.28 -0.07
CA LEU A 564 13.00 -23.89 0.07
C LEU A 564 11.49 -23.75 0.33
N VAL A 565 10.67 -24.51 -0.39
CA VAL A 565 9.20 -24.49 -0.21
C VAL A 565 8.79 -25.19 1.09
N GLU A 566 9.44 -26.31 1.46
CA GLU A 566 9.24 -26.97 2.75
C GLU A 566 9.54 -26.00 3.91
N MET A 567 10.61 -25.22 3.81
CA MET A 567 10.96 -24.20 4.80
C MET A 567 9.86 -23.13 4.91
N LEU A 568 9.32 -22.64 3.79
CA LEU A 568 8.21 -21.68 3.76
C LEU A 568 6.93 -22.26 4.41
N ASN A 569 6.63 -23.53 4.14
CA ASN A 569 5.49 -24.23 4.73
C ASN A 569 5.64 -24.39 6.25
N GLN A 570 6.85 -24.72 6.73
CA GLN A 570 7.14 -24.90 8.15
C GLN A 570 6.96 -23.63 8.98
N ILE A 571 7.11 -22.44 8.38
CA ILE A 571 6.86 -21.16 9.06
C ILE A 571 5.46 -20.59 8.82
N GLY A 572 4.58 -21.34 8.15
CA GLY A 572 3.18 -20.97 7.93
C GLY A 572 2.93 -20.07 6.71
N TYR A 573 3.86 -20.01 5.75
CA TYR A 573 3.75 -19.19 4.53
C TYR A 573 3.82 -20.05 3.27
N GLU A 574 2.83 -20.93 3.11
CA GLU A 574 2.76 -21.82 1.96
C GLU A 574 2.62 -21.03 0.64
N PRO A 575 3.56 -21.21 -0.32
CA PRO A 575 3.44 -20.60 -1.63
C PRO A 575 2.42 -21.38 -2.47
N LEU A 576 1.51 -20.66 -3.12
CA LEU A 576 0.68 -21.25 -4.16
C LEU A 576 1.52 -21.33 -5.44
N ILE A 577 1.89 -22.55 -5.81
CA ILE A 577 2.65 -22.82 -7.04
C ILE A 577 1.69 -23.40 -8.07
N SER A 578 1.40 -22.64 -9.13
CA SER A 578 0.46 -23.04 -10.17
C SER A 578 1.08 -23.00 -11.58
N LEU A 579 0.42 -23.63 -12.56
CA LEU A 579 0.87 -23.57 -13.97
C LEU A 579 0.89 -22.15 -14.56
N GLN A 580 0.21 -21.20 -13.95
CA GLN A 580 0.21 -19.82 -14.43
C GLN A 580 1.56 -19.12 -14.17
N ASP A 581 2.25 -19.48 -13.09
CA ASP A 581 3.50 -18.82 -12.67
C ASP A 581 4.63 -19.10 -13.67
N VAL A 582 4.61 -20.27 -14.32
CA VAL A 582 5.52 -20.67 -15.41
C VAL A 582 5.35 -19.82 -16.68
N VAL A 583 4.12 -19.34 -16.98
CA VAL A 583 3.80 -18.70 -18.27
C VAL A 583 3.97 -17.17 -18.21
N LYS A 584 3.83 -16.54 -17.03
CA LYS A 584 3.85 -15.08 -16.88
C LYS A 584 5.21 -14.44 -17.20
N ALA A 585 6.31 -15.16 -17.01
CA ALA A 585 7.68 -14.70 -17.29
C ALA A 585 7.85 -14.18 -18.74
N HIS A 586 6.99 -14.59 -19.68
CA HIS A 586 7.06 -14.15 -21.08
C HIS A 586 6.25 -12.89 -21.44
N SER A 587 5.43 -12.31 -20.54
CA SER A 587 4.40 -11.32 -20.95
C SER A 587 4.54 -9.89 -20.43
N SER A 588 5.34 -9.62 -19.39
CA SER A 588 5.35 -8.32 -18.71
C SER A 588 6.51 -7.40 -19.10
N SER A 589 6.78 -7.21 -20.39
CA SER A 589 7.79 -6.22 -20.81
C SER A 589 7.20 -4.81 -20.85
N VAL A 590 7.72 -3.92 -20.00
CA VAL A 590 7.55 -2.47 -20.14
C VAL A 590 7.94 -2.10 -21.57
N ASP A 591 7.08 -1.39 -22.31
CA ASP A 591 7.33 -0.97 -23.69
C ASP A 591 8.46 0.07 -23.74
N LYS A 592 9.71 -0.43 -23.68
CA LYS A 592 10.93 0.36 -23.72
C LYS A 592 11.01 1.22 -24.99
N ALA A 593 10.40 0.75 -26.09
CA ALA A 593 10.37 1.48 -27.34
C ALA A 593 9.49 2.74 -27.24
N LEU A 594 8.34 2.68 -26.56
CA LEU A 594 7.52 3.86 -26.33
C LEU A 594 8.21 4.90 -25.44
N ILE A 595 8.88 4.47 -24.37
CA ILE A 595 9.61 5.39 -23.47
C ILE A 595 10.73 6.12 -24.21
N LEU A 596 11.47 5.40 -25.06
CA LEU A 596 12.53 6.00 -25.88
C LEU A 596 11.96 7.05 -26.85
N LYS A 597 10.84 6.75 -27.53
CA LYS A 597 10.16 7.71 -28.42
C LYS A 597 9.73 8.98 -27.66
N ILE A 598 9.26 8.86 -26.42
CA ILE A 598 8.87 10.01 -25.57
C ILE A 598 10.09 10.86 -25.21
N ALA A 599 11.18 10.23 -24.77
CA ALA A 599 12.41 10.93 -24.42
C ALA A 599 12.98 11.70 -25.62
N VAL A 600 13.01 11.07 -26.80
CA VAL A 600 13.43 11.71 -28.05
C VAL A 600 12.48 12.85 -28.41
N ALA A 601 11.16 12.64 -28.40
CA ALA A 601 10.20 13.70 -28.72
C ALA A 601 10.30 14.90 -27.77
N GLY A 602 10.50 14.68 -26.46
CA GLY A 602 10.68 15.76 -25.48
C GLY A 602 11.97 16.54 -25.68
N PHE A 603 13.08 15.85 -25.99
CA PHE A 603 14.34 16.49 -26.36
C PHE A 603 14.18 17.38 -27.61
N LEU A 604 13.53 16.87 -28.66
CA LEU A 604 13.29 17.61 -29.90
C LEU A 604 12.40 18.84 -29.66
N MET A 605 11.29 18.68 -28.93
CA MET A 605 10.38 19.78 -28.59
C MET A 605 11.08 20.90 -27.83
N GLY A 606 11.85 20.58 -26.79
CA GLY A 606 12.55 21.59 -25.98
C GLY A 606 13.54 22.43 -26.79
N ASN A 607 14.32 21.78 -27.68
CA ASN A 607 15.27 22.48 -28.53
C ASN A 607 14.59 23.35 -29.60
N VAL A 608 13.54 22.83 -30.26
CA VAL A 608 12.81 23.59 -31.27
C VAL A 608 12.07 24.79 -30.68
N MET A 609 11.50 24.66 -29.48
CA MET A 609 10.93 25.80 -28.75
C MET A 609 11.99 26.86 -28.44
N LEU A 610 13.19 26.45 -28.01
CA LEU A 610 14.28 27.37 -27.72
C LEU A 610 14.73 28.16 -28.97
N PHE A 611 14.86 27.49 -30.12
CA PHE A 611 15.26 28.15 -31.37
C PHE A 611 14.16 29.04 -31.96
N SER A 612 12.89 28.75 -31.64
CA SER A 612 11.74 29.58 -32.05
C SER A 612 11.50 30.76 -31.09
N PHE A 613 12.14 30.77 -29.91
CA PHE A 613 11.98 31.79 -28.87
C PHE A 613 12.29 33.24 -29.32
N PRO A 614 13.37 33.53 -30.07
CA PRO A 614 13.69 34.89 -30.50
C PRO A 614 12.57 35.55 -31.33
N GLU A 615 11.88 34.75 -32.13
CA GLU A 615 10.80 35.22 -33.01
C GLU A 615 9.52 35.58 -32.24
N TYR A 616 9.25 34.89 -31.12
CA TYR A 616 8.12 35.21 -30.26
C TYR A 616 8.26 36.55 -29.53
N PHE A 617 9.49 37.04 -29.30
CA PHE A 617 9.77 38.23 -28.49
C PHE A 617 10.33 39.42 -29.28
N GLY A 618 10.57 39.30 -30.59
CA GLY A 618 10.89 40.42 -31.48
C GLY A 618 12.17 41.19 -31.13
N LEU A 619 13.28 40.49 -30.86
CA LEU A 619 14.56 41.05 -30.39
C LEU A 619 15.39 41.70 -31.53
N SER A 620 14.93 42.85 -32.00
CA SER A 620 15.25 43.51 -33.29
C SER A 620 16.69 44.01 -33.59
N GLY A 621 17.75 43.20 -33.52
CA GLY A 621 19.11 43.71 -33.89
C GLY A 621 20.13 42.72 -34.46
N LEU A 622 20.25 41.53 -33.87
CA LEU A 622 21.21 40.49 -34.27
C LEU A 622 20.59 39.42 -35.20
N GLU A 623 19.31 39.57 -35.55
CA GLU A 623 18.40 38.45 -35.86
C GLU A 623 18.48 37.86 -37.27
N LYS A 624 18.74 38.64 -38.33
CA LYS A 624 18.57 38.12 -39.70
C LYS A 624 19.55 37.00 -40.09
N GLN A 625 20.77 36.98 -39.54
CA GLN A 625 21.75 35.91 -39.79
C GLN A 625 21.43 34.63 -39.01
N PHE A 626 20.88 34.74 -37.80
CA PHE A 626 20.54 33.59 -36.97
C PHE A 626 19.16 33.00 -37.28
N GLN A 627 18.21 33.79 -37.80
CA GLN A 627 16.89 33.31 -38.23
C GLN A 627 16.99 32.18 -39.27
N TYR A 628 17.88 32.33 -40.25
CA TYR A 628 18.07 31.29 -41.27
C TYR A 628 18.68 30.00 -40.68
N LEU A 629 19.67 30.14 -39.79
CA LEU A 629 20.28 29.02 -39.08
C LEU A 629 19.25 28.28 -38.20
N PHE A 630 18.44 29.01 -37.44
CA PHE A 630 17.41 28.45 -36.58
C PHE A 630 16.28 27.77 -37.38
N GLY A 631 15.88 28.34 -38.52
CA GLY A 631 14.93 27.69 -39.43
C GLY A 631 15.42 26.31 -39.92
N TRP A 632 16.68 26.22 -40.36
CA TRP A 632 17.27 24.94 -40.79
C TRP A 632 17.43 23.94 -39.64
N LEU A 633 17.82 24.40 -38.45
CA LEU A 633 17.88 23.56 -37.25
C LEU A 633 16.49 23.04 -36.87
N ASN A 634 15.48 23.90 -36.87
CA ASN A 634 14.09 23.55 -36.62
C ASN A 634 13.58 22.49 -37.61
N LEU A 635 13.87 22.66 -38.90
CA LEU A 635 13.56 21.65 -39.92
C LEU A 635 14.29 20.33 -39.66
N ALA A 636 15.58 20.36 -39.33
CA ALA A 636 16.37 19.17 -39.03
C ALA A 636 15.82 18.38 -37.82
N PHE A 637 15.41 19.07 -36.75
CA PHE A 637 14.79 18.43 -35.57
C PHE A 637 13.36 17.95 -35.83
N SER A 638 12.63 18.54 -36.78
CA SER A 638 11.28 18.11 -37.13
C SER A 638 11.22 16.76 -37.85
N ILE A 639 12.28 16.38 -38.58
CA ILE A 639 12.37 15.09 -39.31
C ILE A 639 12.25 13.88 -38.37
N PRO A 640 13.11 13.71 -37.34
CA PRO A 640 12.98 12.59 -36.41
C PRO A 640 11.69 12.66 -35.58
N ALA A 641 11.17 13.86 -35.30
CA ALA A 641 9.88 13.99 -34.62
C ALA A 641 8.73 13.42 -35.46
N ALA A 642 8.64 13.78 -36.74
CA ALA A 642 7.57 13.30 -37.61
C ALA A 642 7.71 11.81 -37.92
N PHE A 643 8.89 11.35 -38.37
CA PHE A 643 9.03 10.02 -38.97
C PHE A 643 9.47 8.92 -38.01
N TYR A 644 10.20 9.24 -36.94
CA TYR A 644 10.59 8.26 -35.93
C TYR A 644 9.58 8.21 -34.78
N CYS A 645 9.33 9.36 -34.14
CA CYS A 645 8.40 9.44 -33.01
C CYS A 645 6.93 9.27 -33.47
N GLY A 646 6.55 9.87 -34.61
CA GLY A 646 5.20 9.79 -35.17
C GLY A 646 4.87 8.51 -35.96
N ARG A 647 5.82 7.58 -36.14
CA ARG A 647 5.70 6.40 -37.01
C ARG A 647 4.43 5.58 -36.79
N ASP A 648 4.07 5.33 -35.54
CA ASP A 648 2.94 4.45 -35.19
C ASP A 648 1.62 5.00 -35.73
N TYR A 649 1.44 6.32 -35.74
CA TYR A 649 0.24 6.98 -36.26
C TYR A 649 0.14 6.82 -37.77
N PHE A 650 1.25 6.95 -38.51
CA PHE A 650 1.26 6.71 -39.96
C PHE A 650 0.95 5.26 -40.31
N VAL A 651 1.54 4.30 -39.60
CA VAL A 651 1.27 2.87 -39.83
C VAL A 651 -0.19 2.54 -39.55
N SER A 652 -0.74 3.04 -38.44
CA SER A 652 -2.15 2.86 -38.07
C SER A 652 -3.09 3.46 -39.12
N ALA A 653 -2.83 4.70 -39.56
CA ALA A 653 -3.62 5.39 -40.57
C ALA A 653 -3.63 4.64 -41.92
N ILE A 654 -2.46 4.21 -42.41
CA ILE A 654 -2.34 3.47 -43.66
C ILE A 654 -3.07 2.12 -43.57
N THR A 655 -2.95 1.44 -42.43
CA THR A 655 -3.63 0.15 -42.19
C THR A 655 -5.14 0.33 -42.16
N SER A 656 -5.64 1.33 -41.42
CA SER A 656 -7.07 1.66 -41.33
C SER A 656 -7.66 1.97 -42.71
N LEU A 657 -6.98 2.80 -43.51
CA LEU A 657 -7.39 3.14 -44.88
C LEU A 657 -7.45 1.91 -45.80
N LYS A 658 -6.49 0.98 -45.68
CA LYS A 658 -6.51 -0.30 -46.43
C LYS A 658 -7.74 -1.15 -46.09
N HIS A 659 -8.18 -1.13 -44.84
CA HIS A 659 -9.38 -1.83 -44.37
C HIS A 659 -10.69 -1.04 -44.59
N LYS A 660 -10.66 0.09 -45.32
CA LYS A 660 -11.80 0.99 -45.56
C LYS A 660 -12.46 1.51 -44.26
N HIS A 661 -11.71 1.58 -43.18
CA HIS A 661 -12.13 2.13 -41.89
C HIS A 661 -11.34 3.42 -41.59
N ILE A 662 -11.94 4.39 -40.89
CA ILE A 662 -11.23 5.60 -40.44
C ILE A 662 -11.17 5.56 -38.92
N ASN A 663 -9.98 5.40 -38.38
CA ASN A 663 -9.73 5.44 -36.94
C ASN A 663 -9.21 6.82 -36.49
N LEU A 664 -9.10 7.02 -35.17
CA LEU A 664 -8.61 8.26 -34.56
C LEU A 664 -7.17 8.64 -34.96
N ASP A 665 -6.34 7.67 -35.33
CA ASP A 665 -4.94 7.91 -35.74
C ASP A 665 -4.83 8.50 -37.15
N THR A 666 -5.85 8.28 -37.99
CA THR A 666 -5.90 8.75 -39.38
C THR A 666 -5.81 10.29 -39.50
N PRO A 667 -6.67 11.09 -38.83
CA PRO A 667 -6.54 12.55 -38.85
C PRO A 667 -5.25 13.04 -38.19
N LEU A 668 -4.77 12.37 -37.12
CA LEU A 668 -3.53 12.74 -36.43
C LEU A 668 -2.30 12.61 -37.33
N ALA A 669 -2.20 11.48 -38.06
CA ALA A 669 -1.12 11.26 -39.03
C ALA A 669 -1.11 12.35 -40.12
N LEU A 670 -2.28 12.78 -40.57
CA LEU A 670 -2.37 13.84 -41.56
C LEU A 670 -1.94 15.22 -41.00
N ILE A 671 -2.34 15.57 -39.78
CA ILE A 671 -1.89 16.82 -39.13
C ILE A 671 -0.36 16.85 -39.06
N ILE A 672 0.27 15.75 -38.63
CA ILE A 672 1.72 15.60 -38.56
C ILE A 672 2.35 15.81 -39.95
N ALA A 673 1.78 15.20 -41.00
CA ALA A 673 2.27 15.37 -42.36
C ALA A 673 2.15 16.82 -42.86
N VAL A 674 0.99 17.46 -42.70
CA VAL A 674 0.73 18.83 -43.15
C VAL A 674 1.68 19.82 -42.47
N LEU A 675 1.86 19.71 -41.14
CA LEU A 675 2.78 20.56 -40.38
C LEU A 675 4.22 20.39 -40.84
N PHE A 676 4.66 19.14 -41.10
CA PHE A 676 6.01 18.87 -41.57
C PHE A 676 6.25 19.46 -42.96
N PHE A 677 5.38 19.19 -43.93
CA PHE A 677 5.55 19.71 -45.30
C PHE A 677 5.45 21.23 -45.38
N ARG A 678 4.56 21.84 -44.58
CA ARG A 678 4.47 23.31 -44.52
C ARG A 678 5.73 23.93 -43.91
N THR A 679 6.23 23.36 -42.82
CA THR A 679 7.49 23.80 -42.20
C THR A 679 8.66 23.67 -43.18
N ALA A 680 8.75 22.55 -43.90
CA ALA A 680 9.77 22.34 -44.93
C ALA A 680 9.67 23.39 -46.06
N PHE A 681 8.47 23.68 -46.54
CA PHE A 681 8.25 24.68 -47.58
C PHE A 681 8.65 26.09 -47.10
N GLU A 682 8.19 26.51 -45.92
CA GLU A 682 8.44 27.87 -45.41
C GLU A 682 9.93 28.13 -45.17
N VAL A 683 10.65 27.14 -44.61
CA VAL A 683 12.10 27.23 -44.34
C VAL A 683 12.92 27.16 -45.64
N ILE A 684 12.61 26.26 -46.57
CA ILE A 684 13.37 26.08 -47.83
C ILE A 684 13.22 27.30 -48.75
N PHE A 685 12.00 27.83 -48.87
CA PHE A 685 11.71 29.00 -49.72
C PHE A 685 11.88 30.33 -48.98
N ASN A 686 12.36 30.30 -47.73
CA ASN A 686 12.61 31.47 -46.89
C ASN A 686 11.39 32.41 -46.80
N SER A 687 10.19 31.82 -46.76
CA SER A 687 8.90 32.52 -46.71
C SER A 687 8.34 32.67 -45.30
N GLY A 688 8.94 31.98 -44.32
CA GLY A 688 8.61 32.07 -42.91
C GLY A 688 9.45 31.09 -42.07
N PRO A 689 9.30 31.14 -40.75
CA PRO A 689 10.05 30.28 -39.81
C PRO A 689 9.57 28.82 -39.76
N GLY A 690 8.40 28.51 -40.32
CA GLY A 690 7.76 27.20 -40.22
C GLY A 690 7.01 26.97 -38.92
N PHE A 691 6.47 25.75 -38.75
CA PHE A 691 5.63 25.32 -37.62
C PHE A 691 6.26 24.13 -36.88
N ALA A 692 7.60 24.10 -36.82
CA ALA A 692 8.35 22.98 -36.24
C ALA A 692 8.04 22.77 -34.74
N ASP A 693 7.83 23.86 -34.01
CA ASP A 693 7.50 23.87 -32.58
C ASP A 693 6.14 23.23 -32.31
N THR A 694 5.14 23.56 -33.13
CA THR A 694 3.79 23.00 -33.07
C THR A 694 3.82 21.51 -33.40
N LEU A 695 4.58 21.10 -34.42
CA LEU A 695 4.76 19.70 -34.81
C LEU A 695 5.40 18.86 -33.71
N THR A 696 6.55 19.30 -33.20
CA THR A 696 7.30 18.57 -32.15
C THR A 696 6.52 18.51 -30.85
N GLY A 697 5.85 19.61 -30.46
CA GLY A 697 4.95 19.65 -29.31
C GLY A 697 3.76 18.70 -29.42
N LEU A 698 3.10 18.65 -30.58
CA LEU A 698 1.99 17.74 -30.84
C LEU A 698 2.42 16.27 -30.68
N VAL A 699 3.51 15.87 -31.34
CA VAL A 699 4.00 14.48 -31.30
C VAL A 699 4.38 14.06 -29.87
N PHE A 700 5.05 14.95 -29.13
CA PHE A 700 5.40 14.69 -27.73
C PHE A 700 4.16 14.46 -26.86
N LEU A 701 3.16 15.35 -26.95
CA LEU A 701 1.92 15.24 -26.17
C LEU A 701 1.12 13.97 -26.52
N LEU A 702 1.05 13.60 -27.81
CA LEU A 702 0.39 12.37 -28.24
C LEU A 702 1.05 11.11 -27.66
N LEU A 703 2.40 11.04 -27.70
CA LEU A 703 3.13 9.91 -27.12
C LEU A 703 3.01 9.85 -25.59
N MET A 704 3.04 11.00 -24.91
CA MET A 704 2.79 11.08 -23.47
C MET A 704 1.37 10.57 -23.12
N GLY A 705 0.36 10.94 -23.91
CA GLY A 705 -1.00 10.43 -23.77
C GLY A 705 -1.09 8.90 -23.95
N LYS A 706 -0.38 8.35 -24.94
CA LYS A 706 -0.30 6.90 -25.18
C LYS A 706 0.34 6.15 -24.00
N TRP A 707 1.39 6.72 -23.40
CA TRP A 707 2.03 6.14 -22.21
C TRP A 707 1.16 6.20 -20.97
N LEU A 708 0.48 7.32 -20.72
CA LEU A 708 -0.50 7.43 -19.62
C LEU A 708 -1.59 6.36 -19.78
N LYS A 709 -2.14 6.18 -20.98
CA LYS A 709 -3.14 5.14 -21.28
C LYS A 709 -2.62 3.72 -20.95
N GLN A 710 -1.41 3.35 -21.40
CA GLN A 710 -0.82 2.04 -21.13
C GLN A 710 -0.55 1.81 -19.64
N ARG A 711 -0.03 2.82 -18.94
CA ARG A 711 0.30 2.73 -17.51
C ARG A 711 -0.95 2.55 -16.64
N THR A 712 -2.04 3.24 -16.97
CA THR A 712 -3.33 3.05 -16.27
C THR A 712 -3.90 1.66 -16.53
N TYR A 713 -3.78 1.12 -17.75
CA TYR A 713 -4.32 -0.19 -18.11
C TYR A 713 -3.60 -1.36 -17.43
N HIS A 714 -2.27 -1.38 -17.45
CA HIS A 714 -1.48 -2.48 -16.85
C HIS A 714 -1.58 -2.57 -15.33
N HIS A 715 -1.96 -1.48 -14.65
CA HIS A 715 -2.11 -1.46 -13.20
C HIS A 715 -3.43 -2.07 -12.71
N ILE A 716 -4.40 -2.28 -13.63
CA ILE A 716 -5.78 -2.68 -13.32
C ILE A 716 -6.13 -4.07 -13.90
N SER A 717 -5.39 -4.56 -14.91
CA SER A 717 -5.67 -5.85 -15.54
C SER A 717 -5.32 -7.05 -14.66
N PHE A 718 -6.32 -7.66 -14.03
CA PHE A 718 -6.22 -8.97 -13.38
C PHE A 718 -6.45 -10.09 -14.40
N ASP A 719 -5.43 -10.51 -15.15
CA ASP A 719 -5.49 -11.75 -15.94
C ASP A 719 -4.93 -12.92 -15.12
N ARG A 720 -5.83 -13.72 -14.54
CA ARG A 720 -5.55 -15.09 -14.07
C ARG A 720 -6.35 -16.08 -14.89
N ASP A 721 -5.78 -17.24 -15.18
CA ASP A 721 -6.32 -18.22 -16.13
C ASP A 721 -6.66 -19.55 -15.43
N TYR A 722 -7.41 -20.45 -16.05
CA TYR A 722 -7.79 -21.75 -15.49
C TYR A 722 -6.59 -22.60 -15.02
N ARG A 723 -5.42 -22.34 -15.61
CA ARG A 723 -4.13 -22.94 -15.25
C ARG A 723 -3.75 -22.71 -13.78
N SER A 724 -4.38 -21.77 -13.08
CA SER A 724 -4.20 -21.57 -11.64
C SER A 724 -4.80 -22.68 -10.76
N TYR A 725 -5.72 -23.50 -11.27
CA TYR A 725 -6.43 -24.54 -10.47
C TYR A 725 -5.83 -25.93 -10.60
N PHE A 726 -5.08 -26.17 -11.68
CA PHE A 726 -4.46 -27.46 -11.91
C PHE A 726 -3.10 -27.52 -11.22
N PRO A 727 -2.73 -28.68 -10.61
CA PRO A 727 -1.40 -28.85 -10.05
C PRO A 727 -0.35 -28.84 -11.19
N ILE A 728 0.87 -28.41 -10.89
CA ILE A 728 1.95 -28.33 -11.89
C ILE A 728 2.37 -29.71 -12.39
N ALA A 729 2.26 -30.71 -11.51
CA ALA A 729 2.62 -32.09 -11.78
C ALA A 729 1.66 -33.06 -11.12
N ILE A 730 1.64 -34.29 -11.62
CA ILE A 730 0.91 -35.40 -11.02
C ILE A 730 1.77 -36.65 -10.96
N THR A 731 1.50 -37.53 -9.99
CA THR A 731 2.15 -38.82 -9.91
C THR A 731 1.61 -39.76 -10.99
N THR A 732 2.50 -40.24 -11.85
CA THR A 732 2.23 -41.29 -12.84
C THR A 732 2.84 -42.61 -12.36
N LEU A 733 2.22 -43.74 -12.71
CA LEU A 733 2.76 -45.07 -12.47
C LEU A 733 3.41 -45.59 -13.75
N GLN A 734 4.74 -45.64 -13.78
CA GLN A 734 5.51 -46.24 -14.88
C GLN A 734 6.17 -47.52 -14.37
N ASN A 735 5.79 -48.68 -14.92
CA ASN A 735 6.28 -50.00 -14.52
C ASN A 735 6.15 -50.30 -13.01
N GLY A 736 5.10 -49.77 -12.36
CA GLY A 736 4.84 -49.95 -10.93
C GLY A 736 5.61 -48.99 -10.01
N ASN A 737 6.44 -48.09 -10.56
CA ASN A 737 7.10 -47.04 -9.79
C ASN A 737 6.36 -45.71 -9.95
N GLU A 738 6.20 -45.00 -8.83
CA GLU A 738 5.65 -43.64 -8.77
C GLU A 738 6.67 -42.64 -9.33
N LYS A 739 6.27 -41.86 -10.33
CA LYS A 739 7.08 -40.77 -10.88
C LYS A 739 6.23 -39.50 -11.08
N PRO A 740 6.63 -38.35 -10.50
CA PRO A 740 5.99 -37.08 -10.79
C PRO A 740 6.26 -36.64 -12.23
N VAL A 741 5.21 -36.25 -12.96
CA VAL A 741 5.28 -35.78 -14.36
C VAL A 741 4.50 -34.48 -14.48
N SER A 742 5.02 -33.53 -15.28
CA SER A 742 4.31 -32.28 -15.54
C SER A 742 2.95 -32.54 -16.18
N ILE A 743 1.94 -31.77 -15.78
CA ILE A 743 0.57 -31.96 -16.30
C ILE A 743 0.48 -31.85 -17.84
N ASN A 744 1.38 -31.07 -18.45
CA ASN A 744 1.43 -30.83 -19.89
C ASN A 744 2.06 -32.01 -20.65
N GLU A 745 2.76 -32.89 -19.94
CA GLU A 745 3.43 -34.06 -20.50
C GLU A 745 2.57 -35.32 -20.44
N ILE A 746 1.42 -35.27 -19.75
CA ILE A 746 0.47 -36.38 -19.62
C ILE A 746 -0.14 -36.74 -20.98
N LYS A 747 -0.12 -38.02 -21.31
CA LYS A 747 -0.66 -38.58 -22.55
C LYS A 747 -1.82 -39.53 -22.28
N ILE A 748 -2.60 -39.76 -23.33
CA ILE A 748 -3.65 -40.78 -23.33
C ILE A 748 -3.01 -42.15 -23.06
N GLY A 749 -3.57 -42.90 -22.11
CA GLY A 749 -3.07 -44.20 -21.67
C GLY A 749 -2.12 -44.15 -20.46
N ASP A 750 -1.72 -42.97 -19.99
CA ASP A 750 -0.92 -42.86 -18.77
C ASP A 750 -1.74 -43.27 -17.55
N ARG A 751 -1.12 -44.05 -16.66
CA ARG A 751 -1.65 -44.40 -15.34
C ARG A 751 -1.32 -43.28 -14.37
N ILE A 752 -2.32 -42.59 -13.85
CA ILE A 752 -2.16 -41.56 -12.83
C ILE A 752 -2.62 -42.08 -11.48
N TRP A 753 -1.90 -41.70 -10.44
CA TRP A 753 -2.17 -42.07 -9.06
C TRP A 753 -2.68 -40.84 -8.32
N ILE A 754 -3.94 -40.87 -7.88
CA ILE A 754 -4.62 -39.75 -7.23
C ILE A 754 -4.82 -40.08 -5.76
N ARG A 755 -4.17 -39.34 -4.87
CA ARG A 755 -4.27 -39.52 -3.42
C ARG A 755 -5.47 -38.78 -2.84
N ASN A 756 -5.73 -39.02 -1.55
CA ASN A 756 -6.75 -38.29 -0.81
C ASN A 756 -6.50 -36.78 -0.88
N GLY A 757 -7.51 -36.01 -1.24
CA GLY A 757 -7.46 -34.55 -1.34
C GLY A 757 -6.88 -34.01 -2.64
N GLU A 758 -6.31 -34.85 -3.50
CA GLU A 758 -5.78 -34.46 -4.82
C GLU A 758 -6.89 -34.27 -5.86
N LEU A 759 -6.64 -33.36 -6.80
CA LEU A 759 -7.53 -33.07 -7.93
C LEU A 759 -7.21 -33.97 -9.11
N VAL A 760 -8.24 -34.45 -9.78
CA VAL A 760 -8.12 -35.17 -11.05
C VAL A 760 -7.88 -34.15 -12.19
N PRO A 761 -6.72 -34.15 -12.85
CA PRO A 761 -6.34 -33.10 -13.78
C PRO A 761 -6.90 -33.28 -15.21
N ALA A 762 -7.21 -34.52 -15.58
CA ALA A 762 -7.58 -34.94 -16.92
C ALA A 762 -8.82 -35.85 -16.84
N ASP A 763 -9.57 -35.96 -17.93
CA ASP A 763 -10.63 -36.96 -17.96
C ASP A 763 -9.97 -38.34 -17.99
N ALA A 764 -10.34 -39.19 -17.03
CA ALA A 764 -9.69 -40.48 -16.80
C ALA A 764 -10.71 -41.56 -16.40
N ILE A 765 -10.35 -42.83 -16.57
CA ILE A 765 -11.20 -43.98 -16.17
C ILE A 765 -10.68 -44.57 -14.86
N LEU A 766 -11.58 -44.91 -13.93
CA LEU A 766 -11.22 -45.57 -12.68
C LEU A 766 -10.80 -47.01 -12.90
N MET A 767 -9.59 -47.37 -12.47
CA MET A 767 -8.99 -48.68 -12.68
C MET A 767 -8.92 -49.49 -11.39
N LYS A 768 -8.62 -48.83 -10.27
CA LYS A 768 -8.44 -49.46 -8.96
C LYS A 768 -8.70 -48.47 -7.82
N GLY A 769 -9.29 -48.98 -6.72
CA GLY A 769 -9.59 -48.22 -5.50
C GLY A 769 -11.05 -47.76 -5.39
N ASP A 770 -11.44 -47.31 -4.20
CA ASP A 770 -12.78 -46.76 -3.91
C ASP A 770 -12.81 -45.24 -4.14
N ALA A 771 -13.43 -44.80 -5.23
CA ALA A 771 -13.46 -43.40 -5.65
C ALA A 771 -14.70 -42.68 -5.15
N TRP A 772 -14.49 -41.68 -4.28
CA TRP A 772 -15.50 -40.75 -3.81
C TRP A 772 -15.09 -39.35 -4.19
N MET A 773 -15.74 -38.83 -5.23
CA MET A 773 -15.35 -37.59 -5.88
C MET A 773 -16.17 -36.42 -5.33
N ASP A 774 -15.52 -35.49 -4.64
CA ASP A 774 -16.08 -34.17 -4.40
C ASP A 774 -16.08 -33.40 -5.73
N MET A 775 -17.28 -33.19 -6.25
CA MET A 775 -17.55 -32.48 -7.51
C MET A 775 -18.07 -31.06 -7.27
N SER A 776 -17.98 -30.54 -6.04
CA SER A 776 -18.42 -29.18 -5.71
C SER A 776 -17.78 -28.12 -6.60
N PHE A 777 -16.53 -28.37 -7.01
CA PHE A 777 -15.78 -27.51 -7.91
C PHE A 777 -16.32 -27.45 -9.35
N VAL A 778 -16.94 -28.54 -9.83
CA VAL A 778 -17.39 -28.70 -11.23
C VAL A 778 -18.92 -28.58 -11.35
N THR A 779 -19.64 -28.96 -10.32
CA THR A 779 -21.11 -29.06 -10.29
C THR A 779 -21.78 -28.18 -9.24
N GLY A 780 -21.02 -27.68 -8.25
CA GLY A 780 -21.55 -26.92 -7.11
C GLY A 780 -22.13 -27.76 -5.97
N GLU A 781 -22.28 -29.08 -6.19
CA GLU A 781 -22.83 -30.01 -5.20
C GLU A 781 -21.78 -30.39 -4.16
N SER A 782 -22.11 -30.27 -2.87
CA SER A 782 -21.17 -30.51 -1.76
C SER A 782 -21.11 -31.97 -1.30
N GLU A 783 -21.99 -32.84 -1.80
CA GLU A 783 -21.98 -34.26 -1.48
C GLU A 783 -21.07 -35.04 -2.44
N PRO A 784 -20.05 -35.77 -1.94
CA PRO A 784 -19.18 -36.58 -2.77
C PRO A 784 -19.94 -37.69 -3.52
N VAL A 785 -19.66 -37.82 -4.82
CA VAL A 785 -20.28 -38.82 -5.69
C VAL A 785 -19.41 -40.07 -5.75
N HIS A 786 -19.99 -41.22 -5.42
CA HIS A 786 -19.32 -42.51 -5.56
C HIS A 786 -19.16 -42.90 -7.04
N LYS A 787 -17.99 -43.46 -7.39
CA LYS A 787 -17.66 -43.91 -8.74
C LYS A 787 -17.25 -45.38 -8.74
N VAL A 788 -17.75 -46.13 -9.72
CA VAL A 788 -17.47 -47.57 -9.84
C VAL A 788 -16.31 -47.84 -10.79
N LEU A 789 -15.64 -48.98 -10.62
CA LEU A 789 -14.55 -49.40 -11.51
C LEU A 789 -14.99 -49.40 -12.98
N GLY A 790 -14.17 -48.82 -13.86
CA GLY A 790 -14.46 -48.65 -15.28
C GLY A 790 -15.26 -47.39 -15.64
N GLU A 791 -15.73 -46.60 -14.66
CA GLU A 791 -16.43 -45.35 -14.91
C GLU A 791 -15.47 -44.19 -15.24
N ILE A 792 -15.93 -43.24 -16.05
CA ILE A 792 -15.19 -42.02 -16.37
C ILE A 792 -15.30 -41.02 -15.21
N ILE A 793 -14.16 -40.52 -14.77
CA ILE A 793 -14.00 -39.41 -13.84
C ILE A 793 -13.53 -38.20 -14.65
N TYR A 794 -14.32 -37.13 -14.63
CA TYR A 794 -14.00 -35.88 -15.32
C TYR A 794 -12.97 -35.05 -14.56
N ALA A 795 -12.18 -34.27 -15.30
CA ALA A 795 -11.23 -33.33 -14.71
C ALA A 795 -11.92 -32.34 -13.77
N GLY A 796 -11.26 -32.02 -12.64
CA GLY A 796 -11.73 -31.08 -11.62
C GLY A 796 -12.37 -31.72 -10.39
N GLY A 797 -12.65 -33.03 -10.41
CA GLY A 797 -13.11 -33.75 -9.22
C GLY A 797 -11.97 -33.95 -8.21
N ARG A 798 -12.26 -33.82 -6.91
CA ARG A 798 -11.30 -34.08 -5.82
C ARG A 798 -11.59 -35.42 -5.16
N GLN A 799 -10.59 -36.28 -5.04
CA GLN A 799 -10.74 -37.56 -4.35
C GLN A 799 -10.82 -37.34 -2.83
N THR A 800 -11.76 -37.98 -2.13
CA THR A 800 -12.01 -37.76 -0.69
C THR A 800 -11.69 -38.96 0.21
N THR A 801 -11.42 -40.12 -0.38
CA THR A 801 -11.19 -41.39 0.32
C THR A 801 -9.78 -41.91 0.08
N GLU A 802 -9.59 -43.22 -0.11
CA GLU A 802 -8.27 -43.81 -0.35
C GLU A 802 -7.69 -43.41 -1.71
N ALA A 803 -6.39 -43.66 -1.92
CA ALA A 803 -5.75 -43.38 -3.20
C ALA A 803 -6.34 -44.28 -4.30
N ILE A 804 -6.54 -43.69 -5.48
CA ILE A 804 -7.13 -44.36 -6.64
C ILE A 804 -6.18 -44.31 -7.83
N GLU A 805 -6.27 -45.36 -8.65
CA GLU A 805 -5.53 -45.47 -9.90
C GLU A 805 -6.47 -45.16 -11.07
N LEU A 806 -6.10 -44.17 -11.89
CA LEU A 806 -6.87 -43.76 -13.07
C LEU A 806 -6.06 -43.93 -14.35
N GLU A 807 -6.73 -44.19 -15.47
CA GLU A 807 -6.14 -44.18 -16.81
C GLU A 807 -6.61 -42.95 -17.59
N VAL A 808 -5.67 -42.13 -18.07
CA VAL A 808 -6.00 -40.91 -18.79
C VAL A 808 -6.62 -41.22 -20.15
N ILE A 809 -7.83 -40.71 -20.41
CA ILE A 809 -8.52 -40.84 -21.70
C ILE A 809 -8.44 -39.55 -22.53
N LYS A 810 -8.36 -38.39 -21.88
CA LYS A 810 -8.14 -37.09 -22.54
C LYS A 810 -7.14 -36.25 -21.76
N PRO A 811 -6.14 -35.66 -22.42
CA PRO A 811 -5.18 -34.78 -21.77
C PRO A 811 -5.87 -33.50 -21.27
N VAL A 812 -5.23 -32.80 -20.33
CA VAL A 812 -5.82 -31.65 -19.61
C VAL A 812 -6.30 -30.53 -20.52
N SER A 813 -5.59 -30.25 -21.62
CA SER A 813 -5.99 -29.24 -22.61
C SER A 813 -7.29 -29.58 -23.35
N GLN A 814 -7.68 -30.86 -23.37
CA GLN A 814 -8.84 -31.40 -24.07
C GLN A 814 -9.90 -31.96 -23.11
N SER A 815 -9.72 -31.77 -21.80
CA SER A 815 -10.66 -32.25 -20.78
C SER A 815 -11.99 -31.49 -20.85
N TYR A 816 -13.06 -32.10 -20.32
CA TYR A 816 -14.38 -31.49 -20.27
C TYR A 816 -14.37 -30.09 -19.61
N LEU A 817 -13.66 -29.95 -18.48
CA LEU A 817 -13.55 -28.69 -17.75
C LEU A 817 -12.79 -27.62 -18.53
N THR A 818 -11.64 -27.98 -19.12
CA THR A 818 -10.87 -27.02 -19.92
C THR A 818 -11.62 -26.62 -21.18
N GLY A 819 -12.36 -27.52 -21.82
CA GLY A 819 -13.22 -27.19 -22.97
C GLY A 819 -14.31 -26.17 -22.65
N LEU A 820 -14.86 -26.20 -21.43
CA LEU A 820 -15.81 -25.19 -20.94
C LEU A 820 -15.19 -23.80 -20.81
N TRP A 821 -13.92 -23.70 -20.41
CA TRP A 821 -13.23 -22.42 -20.17
C TRP A 821 -12.47 -21.87 -21.39
N ASN A 822 -11.87 -22.75 -22.19
CA ASN A 822 -11.02 -22.42 -23.34
C ASN A 822 -11.74 -22.33 -24.68
N ASN A 823 -13.04 -22.63 -24.76
CA ASN A 823 -13.76 -22.37 -25.99
C ASN A 823 -13.71 -20.85 -26.29
N GLU A 824 -12.85 -20.46 -27.22
CA GLU A 824 -12.75 -19.10 -27.76
C GLU A 824 -14.02 -18.74 -28.56
N ASN A 825 -14.81 -19.74 -28.95
CA ASN A 825 -16.09 -19.60 -29.64
C ASN A 825 -17.17 -18.82 -28.85
N TYR A 826 -16.98 -18.54 -27.56
CA TYR A 826 -17.96 -17.80 -26.76
C TYR A 826 -17.92 -16.28 -26.99
N LYS A 827 -16.88 -15.75 -27.65
CA LYS A 827 -16.90 -14.40 -28.25
C LYS A 827 -16.67 -14.53 -29.75
N ASN A 828 -17.74 -14.55 -30.54
CA ASN A 828 -17.64 -14.11 -31.93
C ASN A 828 -17.05 -12.70 -31.91
N THR A 829 -15.79 -12.59 -32.29
CA THR A 829 -15.01 -11.35 -32.42
C THR A 829 -15.56 -10.51 -33.57
N VAL A 830 -16.77 -9.99 -33.39
CA VAL A 830 -17.14 -8.75 -34.07
C VAL A 830 -16.44 -7.67 -33.27
N GLU A 831 -15.32 -7.15 -33.78
CA GLU A 831 -14.73 -5.91 -33.28
C GLU A 831 -15.84 -4.85 -33.28
N MET A 832 -16.39 -4.56 -32.10
CA MET A 832 -17.46 -3.60 -31.98
C MET A 832 -16.84 -2.21 -32.08
N GLU A 833 -17.31 -1.41 -33.04
CA GLU A 833 -16.90 0.00 -33.14
C GLU A 833 -17.14 0.69 -31.79
N THR A 834 -16.10 1.28 -31.22
CA THR A 834 -16.25 2.06 -29.99
C THR A 834 -17.01 3.35 -30.32
N PHE A 835 -17.69 3.93 -29.33
CA PHE A 835 -18.35 5.23 -29.51
C PHE A 835 -17.39 6.30 -30.08
N ASN A 836 -16.10 6.23 -29.69
CA ASN A 836 -15.07 7.12 -30.15
C ASN A 836 -14.76 6.97 -31.64
N ASP A 837 -14.74 5.74 -32.17
CA ASP A 837 -14.43 5.46 -33.58
C ASP A 837 -15.52 6.02 -34.50
N SER A 838 -16.79 5.82 -34.13
CA SER A 838 -17.92 6.38 -34.88
C SER A 838 -17.88 7.91 -34.91
N VAL A 839 -17.57 8.57 -33.78
CA VAL A 839 -17.48 10.04 -33.73
C VAL A 839 -16.28 10.56 -34.54
N ALA A 840 -15.13 9.90 -34.43
CA ALA A 840 -13.91 10.27 -35.15
C ALA A 840 -14.15 10.35 -36.66
N LYS A 841 -14.83 9.35 -37.23
CA LYS A 841 -15.14 9.27 -38.66
C LYS A 841 -15.92 10.49 -39.16
N TYR A 842 -17.04 10.82 -38.52
CA TYR A 842 -17.88 11.95 -38.94
C TYR A 842 -17.22 13.30 -38.67
N PHE A 843 -16.54 13.42 -37.53
CA PHE A 843 -15.84 14.64 -37.15
C PHE A 843 -14.70 14.97 -38.14
N SER A 844 -13.85 14.00 -38.46
CA SER A 844 -12.76 14.20 -39.43
C SER A 844 -13.29 14.60 -40.81
N LEU A 845 -14.35 13.95 -41.29
CA LEU A 845 -14.96 14.29 -42.58
C LEU A 845 -15.49 15.74 -42.59
N GLY A 846 -16.15 16.18 -41.52
CA GLY A 846 -16.65 17.55 -41.39
C GLY A 846 -15.53 18.59 -41.41
N VAL A 847 -14.43 18.33 -40.71
CA VAL A 847 -13.24 19.20 -40.68
C VAL A 847 -12.62 19.35 -42.07
N PHE A 848 -12.50 18.25 -42.83
CA PHE A 848 -11.97 18.32 -44.19
C PHE A 848 -12.82 19.19 -45.10
N ILE A 849 -14.14 19.00 -45.08
CA ILE A 849 -15.05 19.80 -45.88
C ILE A 849 -14.88 21.29 -45.55
N ILE A 850 -14.81 21.65 -44.27
CA ILE A 850 -14.62 23.03 -43.82
C ILE A 850 -13.27 23.58 -44.30
N ALA A 851 -12.18 22.83 -44.17
CA ALA A 851 -10.86 23.26 -44.61
C ALA A 851 -10.82 23.53 -46.12
N PHE A 852 -11.33 22.61 -46.95
CA PHE A 852 -11.35 22.79 -48.40
C PHE A 852 -12.27 23.94 -48.86
N VAL A 853 -13.44 24.09 -48.23
CA VAL A 853 -14.37 25.19 -48.54
C VAL A 853 -13.74 26.55 -48.18
N ALA A 854 -13.08 26.64 -47.02
CA ALA A 854 -12.38 27.86 -46.61
C ALA A 854 -11.25 28.22 -47.58
N THR A 855 -10.44 27.24 -47.99
CA THR A 855 -9.40 27.44 -49.01
C THR A 855 -9.98 27.90 -50.34
N GLY A 856 -11.03 27.24 -50.82
CA GLY A 856 -11.70 27.60 -52.08
C GLY A 856 -12.25 29.03 -52.06
N TYR A 857 -12.84 29.45 -50.94
CA TYR A 857 -13.37 30.81 -50.77
C TYR A 857 -12.25 31.88 -50.86
N TRP A 858 -11.13 31.68 -50.18
CA TRP A 858 -10.03 32.66 -50.20
C TRP A 858 -9.25 32.66 -51.51
N LEU A 859 -9.13 31.51 -52.19
CA LEU A 859 -8.59 31.44 -53.54
C LEU A 859 -9.49 32.20 -54.54
N PHE A 860 -10.81 32.17 -54.37
CA PHE A 860 -11.73 32.96 -55.19
C PHE A 860 -11.60 34.48 -54.96
N GLN A 861 -11.10 34.91 -53.79
CA GLN A 861 -10.84 36.30 -53.45
C GLN A 861 -9.41 36.76 -53.81
N ASP A 862 -8.66 35.97 -54.58
CA ASP A 862 -7.24 36.19 -54.94
C ASP A 862 -6.27 36.34 -53.75
N ASP A 863 -6.67 35.93 -52.53
CA ASP A 863 -5.83 35.99 -51.33
C ASP A 863 -5.24 34.59 -51.02
N SER A 864 -4.23 34.21 -51.80
CA SER A 864 -3.58 32.89 -51.69
C SER A 864 -2.93 32.65 -50.32
N HIS A 865 -2.40 33.70 -49.69
CA HIS A 865 -1.79 33.62 -48.37
C HIS A 865 -2.82 33.28 -47.29
N LYS A 866 -4.00 33.91 -47.30
CA LYS A 866 -5.09 33.54 -46.38
C LYS A 866 -5.67 32.17 -46.69
N ALA A 867 -5.74 31.77 -47.96
CA ALA A 867 -6.24 30.44 -48.33
C ALA A 867 -5.41 29.31 -47.70
N TRP A 868 -4.08 29.41 -47.78
CA TRP A 868 -3.18 28.45 -47.15
C TRP A 868 -3.18 28.57 -45.63
N SER A 869 -3.24 29.78 -45.09
CA SER A 869 -3.28 30.01 -43.63
C SER A 869 -4.55 29.44 -43.00
N ALA A 870 -5.71 29.64 -43.63
CA ALA A 870 -6.99 29.09 -43.19
C ALA A 870 -7.00 27.55 -43.26
N PHE A 871 -6.47 26.95 -44.34
CA PHE A 871 -6.38 25.50 -44.49
C PHE A 871 -5.64 24.84 -43.31
N THR A 872 -4.43 25.34 -43.03
CA THR A 872 -3.59 24.79 -41.96
C THR A 872 -4.15 25.10 -40.58
N ALA A 873 -4.66 26.30 -40.34
CA ALA A 873 -5.26 26.65 -39.05
C ALA A 873 -6.48 25.77 -38.72
N VAL A 874 -7.35 25.50 -39.71
CA VAL A 874 -8.52 24.62 -39.51
C VAL A 874 -8.08 23.20 -39.15
N ILE A 875 -7.09 22.65 -39.85
CA ILE A 875 -6.59 21.28 -39.60
C ILE A 875 -5.92 21.16 -38.22
N ILE A 876 -5.15 22.17 -37.79
CA ILE A 876 -4.48 22.17 -36.48
C ILE A 876 -5.50 22.25 -35.34
N VAL A 877 -6.40 23.22 -35.40
CA VAL A 877 -7.39 23.48 -34.33
C VAL A 877 -8.38 22.34 -34.20
N ALA A 878 -8.70 21.69 -35.32
CA ALA A 878 -9.61 20.57 -35.34
C ALA A 878 -8.99 19.25 -34.84
N CYS A 879 -7.86 19.24 -34.12
CA CYS A 879 -7.35 18.00 -33.56
C CYS A 879 -8.40 17.35 -32.63
N PRO A 880 -8.81 16.08 -32.86
CA PRO A 880 -9.72 15.35 -31.97
C PRO A 880 -9.04 14.88 -30.68
N CYS A 881 -7.84 15.39 -30.36
CA CYS A 881 -7.00 15.05 -29.23
C CYS A 881 -7.80 14.95 -27.90
N VAL A 882 -8.65 15.94 -27.64
CA VAL A 882 -9.46 16.04 -26.42
C VAL A 882 -10.59 15.00 -26.38
N LEU A 883 -11.17 14.69 -27.53
CA LEU A 883 -12.25 13.71 -27.67
C LEU A 883 -11.73 12.29 -27.37
N ALA A 884 -10.52 11.97 -27.84
CA ALA A 884 -9.88 10.68 -27.62
C ALA A 884 -9.56 10.41 -26.13
N LEU A 885 -9.26 11.46 -25.36
CA LEU A 885 -8.89 11.35 -23.95
C LEU A 885 -10.11 11.29 -23.01
N SER A 886 -11.23 11.91 -23.37
CA SER A 886 -12.37 12.01 -22.44
C SER A 886 -12.90 10.66 -21.95
N THR A 887 -12.99 9.67 -22.84
CA THR A 887 -13.52 8.33 -22.53
C THR A 887 -12.63 7.57 -21.54
N PRO A 888 -11.32 7.34 -21.81
CA PRO A 888 -10.46 6.62 -20.88
C PRO A 888 -10.35 7.31 -19.52
N PHE A 889 -10.33 8.65 -19.44
CA PHE A 889 -10.30 9.36 -18.17
C PHE A 889 -11.59 9.20 -17.37
N THR A 890 -12.76 9.32 -18.01
CA THR A 890 -14.05 9.14 -17.33
C THR A 890 -14.20 7.71 -16.81
N LEU A 891 -13.92 6.72 -17.66
CA LEU A 891 -14.06 5.32 -17.30
C LEU A 891 -13.03 4.90 -16.24
N SER A 892 -11.78 5.40 -16.30
CA SER A 892 -10.78 5.15 -15.26
C SER A 892 -11.17 5.76 -13.91
N ALA A 893 -11.77 6.95 -13.91
CA ALA A 893 -12.29 7.55 -12.69
C ALA A 893 -13.44 6.72 -12.09
N ILE A 894 -14.31 6.15 -12.92
CA ILE A 894 -15.40 5.24 -12.48
C ILE A 894 -14.82 3.94 -11.90
N LEU A 895 -13.85 3.31 -12.57
CA LEU A 895 -13.17 2.12 -12.07
C LEU A 895 -12.58 2.36 -10.67
N SER A 896 -11.92 3.50 -10.46
CA SER A 896 -11.38 3.89 -9.15
C SER A 896 -12.47 4.02 -8.06
N VAL A 897 -13.70 4.41 -8.43
CA VAL A 897 -14.83 4.46 -7.49
C VAL A 897 -15.35 3.04 -7.19
N PHE A 898 -15.43 2.19 -8.20
CA PHE A 898 -15.85 0.79 -8.05
C PHE A 898 -14.92 0.03 -7.10
N ASP A 899 -13.61 0.16 -7.30
CA ASP A 899 -12.59 -0.52 -6.49
C ASP A 899 -12.73 -0.17 -5.00
N LYS A 900 -12.96 1.11 -4.67
CA LYS A 900 -13.12 1.58 -3.27
C LYS A 900 -14.34 0.98 -2.56
N LYS A 901 -15.38 0.58 -3.30
CA LYS A 901 -16.59 -0.05 -2.75
C LYS A 901 -16.63 -1.57 -2.99
N GLY A 902 -15.51 -2.17 -3.38
CA GLY A 902 -15.35 -3.63 -3.49
C GLY A 902 -15.94 -4.24 -4.75
N PHE A 903 -15.99 -3.48 -5.85
CA PHE A 903 -16.36 -3.96 -7.18
C PHE A 903 -15.18 -3.77 -8.15
N TYR A 904 -14.61 -4.87 -8.63
CA TYR A 904 -13.38 -4.87 -9.41
C TYR A 904 -13.70 -5.24 -10.85
N VAL A 905 -13.59 -4.31 -11.78
CA VAL A 905 -13.95 -4.52 -13.20
C VAL A 905 -12.68 -4.64 -14.04
N LYS A 906 -12.66 -5.61 -14.98
CA LYS A 906 -11.46 -6.02 -15.72
C LYS A 906 -10.86 -4.92 -16.60
N ASN A 907 -11.69 -4.15 -17.30
CA ASN A 907 -11.26 -3.08 -18.19
C ASN A 907 -12.34 -2.00 -18.39
N THR A 908 -11.99 -0.92 -19.08
CA THR A 908 -12.90 0.21 -19.36
C THR A 908 -14.08 -0.18 -20.26
N ASP A 909 -13.86 -1.11 -21.19
CA ASP A 909 -14.90 -1.52 -22.15
C ASP A 909 -16.03 -2.28 -21.44
N ALA A 910 -15.68 -3.07 -20.43
CA ALA A 910 -16.63 -3.76 -19.58
C ALA A 910 -17.54 -2.78 -18.82
N VAL A 911 -17.05 -1.60 -18.43
CA VAL A 911 -17.89 -0.54 -17.82
C VAL A 911 -18.95 -0.03 -18.81
N GLU A 912 -18.62 0.07 -20.09
CA GLU A 912 -19.58 0.43 -21.13
C GLU A 912 -20.64 -0.66 -21.35
N GLU A 913 -20.23 -1.93 -21.35
CA GLU A 913 -21.16 -3.05 -21.47
C GLU A 913 -22.10 -3.15 -20.26
N LEU A 914 -21.59 -2.93 -19.05
CA LEU A 914 -22.40 -2.81 -17.83
C LEU A 914 -23.48 -1.71 -17.97
N ALA A 915 -23.16 -0.58 -18.61
CA ALA A 915 -24.12 0.49 -18.83
C ALA A 915 -25.23 0.11 -19.83
N LYS A 916 -24.94 -0.77 -20.80
CA LYS A 916 -25.87 -1.21 -21.85
C LYS A 916 -26.80 -2.35 -21.42
N CYS A 917 -26.48 -3.07 -20.34
CA CYS A 917 -27.27 -4.19 -19.86
C CYS A 917 -28.70 -3.80 -19.47
N ASP A 918 -29.66 -4.68 -19.79
CA ASP A 918 -31.10 -4.53 -19.55
C ASP A 918 -31.78 -5.78 -18.95
N ALA A 919 -31.11 -6.94 -18.99
CA ALA A 919 -31.51 -8.16 -18.31
C ALA A 919 -30.44 -8.61 -17.29
N ILE A 920 -30.89 -9.18 -16.16
CA ILE A 920 -30.03 -9.70 -15.10
C ILE A 920 -30.39 -11.16 -14.83
N VAL A 921 -29.39 -12.04 -14.89
CA VAL A 921 -29.49 -13.45 -14.55
C VAL A 921 -28.67 -13.69 -13.29
N PHE A 922 -29.29 -14.27 -12.27
CA PHE A 922 -28.63 -14.69 -11.05
C PHE A 922 -28.40 -16.19 -11.06
N ASP A 923 -27.26 -16.64 -10.57
CA ASP A 923 -27.14 -17.94 -9.94
C ASP A 923 -27.60 -17.87 -8.49
N LYS A 924 -27.95 -19.03 -7.90
CA LYS A 924 -28.39 -19.10 -6.50
C LYS A 924 -27.21 -19.28 -5.54
N THR A 925 -26.41 -20.31 -5.76
CA THR A 925 -25.49 -20.85 -4.75
C THR A 925 -24.19 -20.03 -4.78
N GLY A 926 -23.72 -19.57 -3.62
CA GLY A 926 -22.57 -18.65 -3.53
C GLY A 926 -22.86 -17.20 -3.97
N THR A 927 -23.90 -17.00 -4.79
CA THR A 927 -24.35 -15.70 -5.30
C THR A 927 -25.37 -15.05 -4.37
N LEU A 928 -26.55 -15.67 -4.17
CA LEU A 928 -27.59 -15.18 -3.26
C LEU A 928 -27.42 -15.73 -1.84
N THR A 929 -26.78 -16.89 -1.70
CA THR A 929 -26.40 -17.49 -0.42
C THR A 929 -24.92 -17.24 -0.13
N SER A 930 -24.54 -17.24 1.15
CA SER A 930 -23.13 -17.19 1.56
C SER A 930 -22.69 -18.55 2.09
N THR A 931 -21.48 -18.97 1.72
CA THR A 931 -20.90 -20.27 2.09
C THR A 931 -20.16 -20.24 3.43
N GLU A 932 -19.76 -19.06 3.93
CA GLU A 932 -18.95 -18.94 5.16
C GLU A 932 -19.77 -18.94 6.46
N ASN A 933 -21.06 -18.62 6.40
CA ASN A 933 -21.92 -18.42 7.59
C ASN A 933 -23.14 -19.36 7.60
N ALA A 934 -22.93 -20.67 7.53
CA ALA A 934 -24.04 -21.62 7.68
C ALA A 934 -24.63 -21.56 9.11
N ALA A 935 -25.96 -21.46 9.21
CA ALA A 935 -26.64 -21.45 10.49
C ALA A 935 -26.83 -22.87 10.98
N ILE A 936 -26.21 -23.19 12.13
CA ILE A 936 -26.30 -24.51 12.74
C ILE A 936 -27.35 -24.51 13.84
N THR A 937 -28.37 -25.35 13.67
CA THR A 937 -29.42 -25.58 14.69
C THR A 937 -29.37 -27.02 15.15
N PHE A 938 -29.56 -27.27 16.45
CA PHE A 938 -29.60 -28.62 17.00
C PHE A 938 -31.05 -29.02 17.25
N SER A 939 -31.47 -30.14 16.65
CA SER A 939 -32.78 -30.74 16.85
C SER A 939 -32.63 -31.99 17.71
N GLY A 940 -32.98 -31.87 18.98
CA GLY A 940 -32.84 -32.93 19.99
C GLY A 940 -32.68 -32.36 21.39
N PHE A 941 -32.26 -33.20 22.35
CA PHE A 941 -31.95 -32.79 23.72
C PHE A 941 -30.51 -33.19 24.06
N LEU A 942 -29.73 -32.22 24.53
CA LEU A 942 -28.36 -32.42 25.00
C LEU A 942 -28.18 -31.78 26.37
N GLU A 943 -27.79 -32.58 27.35
CA GLU A 943 -27.37 -32.11 28.66
C GLU A 943 -26.03 -31.36 28.57
N ASN A 944 -25.72 -30.51 29.56
CA ASN A 944 -24.48 -29.74 29.54
C ASN A 944 -23.23 -30.63 29.56
N GLU A 945 -23.27 -31.79 30.22
CA GLU A 945 -22.20 -32.79 30.17
C GLU A 945 -22.04 -33.39 28.76
N GLU A 946 -23.14 -33.68 28.08
CA GLU A 946 -23.14 -34.25 26.72
C GLU A 946 -22.61 -33.26 25.68
N LYS A 947 -22.90 -31.97 25.84
CA LYS A 947 -22.31 -30.91 25.00
C LYS A 947 -20.79 -30.90 25.11
N VAL A 948 -20.26 -31.07 26.32
CA VAL A 948 -18.81 -31.15 26.58
C VAL A 948 -18.19 -32.38 25.91
N LEU A 949 -18.87 -33.53 25.98
CA LEU A 949 -18.46 -34.76 25.31
C LEU A 949 -18.41 -34.60 23.78
N ILE A 950 -19.45 -34.03 23.17
CA ILE A 950 -19.51 -33.80 21.72
C ILE A 950 -18.46 -32.79 21.28
N ALA A 951 -18.29 -31.70 22.01
CA ALA A 951 -17.27 -30.70 21.72
C ALA A 951 -15.85 -31.28 21.84
N SER A 952 -15.63 -32.20 22.79
CA SER A 952 -14.36 -32.92 22.96
C SER A 952 -14.06 -33.88 21.81
N LEU A 953 -15.08 -34.48 21.20
CA LEU A 953 -14.96 -35.29 19.98
C LEU A 953 -14.63 -34.40 18.77
N ILE A 954 -15.47 -33.39 18.52
CA ILE A 954 -15.47 -32.59 17.29
C ILE A 954 -14.23 -31.69 17.15
N ARG A 955 -13.61 -31.23 18.26
CA ARG A 955 -12.41 -30.37 18.22
C ARG A 955 -11.20 -30.98 17.50
N ASN A 956 -11.16 -32.30 17.35
CA ASN A 956 -10.04 -33.00 16.72
C ASN A 956 -10.15 -33.04 15.19
N SER A 957 -11.32 -32.66 14.64
CA SER A 957 -11.58 -32.64 13.20
C SER A 957 -11.29 -31.27 12.60
N SER A 958 -10.59 -31.24 11.47
CA SER A 958 -10.31 -30.02 10.70
C SER A 958 -11.48 -29.56 9.83
N HIS A 959 -12.56 -30.36 9.76
CA HIS A 959 -13.71 -30.10 8.89
C HIS A 959 -14.41 -28.77 9.25
N PRO A 960 -14.75 -27.91 8.28
CA PRO A 960 -15.38 -26.60 8.53
C PRO A 960 -16.65 -26.69 9.39
N LEU A 961 -17.48 -27.71 9.13
CA LEU A 961 -18.70 -27.96 9.89
C LEU A 961 -18.42 -28.31 11.35
N SER A 962 -17.38 -29.10 11.63
CA SER A 962 -16.93 -29.43 12.99
C SER A 962 -16.58 -28.17 13.77
N ARG A 963 -15.86 -27.23 13.14
CA ARG A 963 -15.49 -25.94 13.75
C ARG A 963 -16.71 -25.08 14.07
N GLN A 964 -17.69 -25.05 13.18
CA GLN A 964 -18.92 -24.27 13.40
C GLN A 964 -19.80 -24.89 14.50
N ILE A 965 -19.93 -26.23 14.55
CA ILE A 965 -20.66 -26.92 15.63
C ILE A 965 -19.97 -26.66 16.99
N LEU A 966 -18.64 -26.74 17.04
CA LEU A 966 -17.85 -26.47 18.25
C LEU A 966 -18.12 -25.06 18.80
N LYS A 967 -18.12 -24.05 17.92
CA LYS A 967 -18.43 -22.66 18.28
C LYS A 967 -19.86 -22.50 18.81
N LYS A 968 -20.82 -23.25 18.27
CA LYS A 968 -22.23 -23.21 18.69
C LYS A 968 -22.46 -23.88 20.04
N LEU A 969 -21.73 -24.95 20.33
CA LEU A 969 -21.82 -25.68 21.60
C LEU A 969 -21.34 -24.85 22.79
N ASN A 970 -20.40 -23.93 22.58
CA ASN A 970 -19.92 -22.92 23.54
C ASN A 970 -19.66 -23.52 24.94
N VAL A 971 -18.72 -24.48 25.01
CA VAL A 971 -18.37 -25.19 26.25
C VAL A 971 -17.03 -24.74 26.83
N ASP A 972 -16.95 -24.68 28.17
CA ASP A 972 -15.78 -24.18 28.91
C ASP A 972 -14.77 -25.28 29.30
N LYS A 973 -15.07 -26.54 29.01
CA LYS A 973 -14.27 -27.71 29.39
C LYS A 973 -14.28 -28.76 28.27
N PHE A 974 -13.19 -29.52 28.21
CA PHE A 974 -13.03 -30.66 27.30
C PHE A 974 -12.43 -31.85 28.06
N ASN A 975 -12.78 -33.04 27.61
CA ASN A 975 -12.40 -34.30 28.24
C ASN A 975 -11.37 -35.02 27.35
N SER A 976 -10.64 -35.98 27.94
CA SER A 976 -9.64 -36.77 27.21
C SER A 976 -10.33 -37.72 26.24
N VAL A 977 -9.82 -37.79 25.02
CA VAL A 977 -10.38 -38.61 23.95
C VAL A 977 -9.50 -39.84 23.77
N GLU A 978 -10.11 -41.01 23.90
CA GLU A 978 -9.49 -42.31 23.65
C GLU A 978 -10.12 -42.93 22.40
N ASN A 979 -9.35 -43.72 21.65
CA ASN A 979 -9.83 -44.43 20.45
C ASN A 979 -10.55 -43.53 19.42
N TYR A 980 -10.03 -42.32 19.20
CA TYR A 980 -10.55 -41.40 18.17
C TYR A 980 -10.42 -42.00 16.78
N ARG A 981 -11.51 -41.97 16.02
CA ARG A 981 -11.59 -42.40 14.63
C ARG A 981 -12.44 -41.42 13.83
N GLU A 982 -11.85 -40.85 12.81
CA GLU A 982 -12.53 -40.02 11.81
C GLU A 982 -12.63 -40.80 10.51
N VAL A 983 -13.86 -40.97 10.02
CA VAL A 983 -14.13 -41.63 8.74
C VAL A 983 -14.74 -40.59 7.81
N VAL A 984 -13.96 -40.19 6.82
CA VAL A 984 -14.33 -39.13 5.87
C VAL A 984 -15.64 -39.48 5.18
N GLY A 985 -16.55 -38.50 5.08
CA GLY A 985 -17.89 -38.66 4.52
C GLY A 985 -18.88 -39.43 5.41
N LYS A 986 -18.44 -40.01 6.54
CA LYS A 986 -19.31 -40.80 7.44
C LYS A 986 -19.37 -40.24 8.86
N GLY A 987 -18.31 -39.65 9.40
CA GLY A 987 -18.33 -38.98 10.71
C GLY A 987 -17.20 -39.36 11.67
N LEU A 988 -17.37 -38.95 12.92
CA LEU A 988 -16.39 -39.02 14.01
C LEU A 988 -16.87 -40.00 15.08
N ALA A 989 -15.98 -40.83 15.61
CA ALA A 989 -16.26 -41.71 16.73
C ALA A 989 -15.10 -41.67 17.74
N ALA A 990 -15.41 -41.72 19.04
CA ALA A 990 -14.40 -41.90 20.07
C ALA A 990 -15.00 -42.43 21.38
N GLN A 991 -14.12 -42.78 22.33
CA GLN A 991 -14.47 -42.98 23.73
C GLN A 991 -13.99 -41.79 24.57
N ILE A 992 -14.87 -41.21 25.38
CA ILE A 992 -14.57 -40.06 26.23
C ILE A 992 -15.17 -40.33 27.61
N ASP A 993 -14.35 -40.34 28.65
CA ASP A 993 -14.73 -40.73 30.02
C ASP A 993 -15.45 -42.09 30.11
N GLY A 994 -15.01 -43.07 29.29
CA GLY A 994 -15.61 -44.39 29.22
C GLY A 994 -16.95 -44.46 28.45
N ARG A 995 -17.46 -43.34 27.94
CA ARG A 995 -18.67 -43.27 27.11
C ARG A 995 -18.35 -43.31 25.62
N SER A 996 -19.13 -44.05 24.85
CA SER A 996 -18.96 -44.15 23.38
C SER A 996 -19.74 -43.06 22.68
N ILE A 997 -19.08 -42.24 21.86
CA ILE A 997 -19.71 -41.11 21.17
C ILE A 997 -19.47 -41.20 19.68
N TYR A 998 -20.52 -40.93 18.91
CA TYR A 998 -20.49 -40.83 17.47
C TYR A 998 -21.18 -39.55 16.99
N ALA A 999 -20.56 -38.84 16.07
CA ALA A 999 -21.08 -37.63 15.42
C ALA A 999 -20.87 -37.73 13.91
N GLY A 1000 -21.94 -37.94 13.12
CA GLY A 1000 -21.76 -38.26 11.70
C GLY A 1000 -23.02 -38.42 10.89
N HIS A 1001 -22.87 -39.01 9.71
CA HIS A 1001 -23.92 -39.29 8.75
C HIS A 1001 -24.73 -40.55 9.13
N LEU A 1002 -25.98 -40.63 8.69
CA LEU A 1002 -26.90 -41.76 8.97
C LEU A 1002 -26.32 -43.15 8.64
N SER A 1003 -25.48 -43.23 7.59
CA SER A 1003 -24.97 -44.49 7.05
C SER A 1003 -24.00 -45.25 7.96
N MET A 1004 -23.47 -44.61 9.01
CA MET A 1004 -22.57 -45.24 9.98
C MET A 1004 -23.07 -45.10 11.43
N LEU A 1005 -24.38 -44.88 11.60
CA LEU A 1005 -24.98 -44.87 12.93
C LEU A 1005 -24.80 -46.25 13.60
N PRO A 1006 -24.30 -46.30 14.86
CA PRO A 1006 -24.13 -47.55 15.60
C PRO A 1006 -25.46 -48.15 16.09
N ILE A 1007 -26.59 -47.55 15.73
CA ILE A 1007 -27.96 -47.93 16.12
C ILE A 1007 -28.93 -47.71 14.96
N ALA A 1008 -29.92 -48.59 14.82
CA ALA A 1008 -31.02 -48.40 13.89
C ALA A 1008 -32.07 -47.48 14.51
N VAL A 1009 -32.41 -46.39 13.82
CA VAL A 1009 -33.39 -45.39 14.30
C VAL A 1009 -34.35 -45.08 13.15
N GLU A 1010 -35.66 -45.18 13.40
CA GLU A 1010 -36.71 -44.90 12.42
C GLU A 1010 -37.13 -43.40 12.46
N ASN A 1011 -37.49 -42.82 11.32
CA ASN A 1011 -37.95 -41.43 11.14
C ASN A 1011 -36.93 -40.32 11.47
N ILE A 1012 -35.72 -40.38 10.90
CA ILE A 1012 -34.74 -39.29 11.02
C ILE A 1012 -34.72 -38.40 9.77
N SER A 1013 -34.46 -37.09 9.95
CA SER A 1013 -34.10 -36.17 8.86
C SER A 1013 -32.93 -36.71 8.04
N LYS A 1014 -33.02 -36.66 6.70
CA LYS A 1014 -31.96 -37.17 5.82
C LYS A 1014 -30.68 -36.33 5.81
N SER A 1015 -30.72 -35.11 6.35
CA SER A 1015 -29.62 -34.15 6.29
C SER A 1015 -29.26 -33.65 7.69
N GLY A 1016 -27.96 -33.55 7.98
CA GLY A 1016 -27.40 -33.07 9.25
C GLY A 1016 -26.31 -33.97 9.84
N VAL A 1017 -25.70 -33.51 10.93
CA VAL A 1017 -24.72 -34.30 11.72
C VAL A 1017 -25.44 -34.93 12.91
N HIS A 1018 -25.59 -36.25 12.87
CA HIS A 1018 -26.31 -37.04 13.85
C HIS A 1018 -25.42 -37.40 15.04
N ILE A 1019 -25.98 -37.30 16.25
CA ILE A 1019 -25.25 -37.52 17.50
C ILE A 1019 -25.79 -38.75 18.23
N VAL A 1020 -24.88 -39.64 18.61
CA VAL A 1020 -25.14 -40.80 19.46
C VAL A 1020 -24.16 -40.83 20.62
N ILE A 1021 -24.67 -41.05 21.84
CA ILE A 1021 -23.86 -41.22 23.06
C ILE A 1021 -24.35 -42.51 23.74
N ASP A 1022 -23.43 -43.44 24.03
CA ASP A 1022 -23.69 -44.74 24.67
C ASP A 1022 -24.83 -45.53 24.01
N HIS A 1023 -24.82 -45.59 22.67
CA HIS A 1023 -25.86 -46.23 21.86
C HIS A 1023 -27.27 -45.61 22.02
N VAL A 1024 -27.36 -44.36 22.50
CA VAL A 1024 -28.61 -43.58 22.56
C VAL A 1024 -28.54 -42.42 21.58
N TYR A 1025 -29.52 -42.32 20.69
CA TYR A 1025 -29.64 -41.20 19.74
C TYR A 1025 -30.06 -39.92 20.47
N LYS A 1026 -29.26 -38.86 20.36
CA LYS A 1026 -29.49 -37.59 21.08
C LYS A 1026 -30.10 -36.50 20.22
N GLY A 1027 -29.95 -36.59 18.90
CA GLY A 1027 -30.46 -35.60 17.95
C GLY A 1027 -29.50 -35.38 16.79
N TYR A 1028 -29.72 -34.30 16.04
CA TYR A 1028 -28.86 -33.92 14.91
C TYR A 1028 -28.66 -32.41 14.81
N PHE A 1029 -27.51 -32.00 14.27
CA PHE A 1029 -27.24 -30.62 13.86
C PHE A 1029 -27.67 -30.43 12.41
N ASP A 1030 -28.64 -29.56 12.17
CA ASP A 1030 -29.05 -29.13 10.84
C ASP A 1030 -28.20 -27.94 10.39
N VAL A 1031 -27.90 -27.88 9.08
CA VAL A 1031 -27.00 -26.91 8.47
C VAL A 1031 -27.75 -26.15 7.39
N GLU A 1032 -28.26 -24.97 7.76
CA GLU A 1032 -28.97 -24.13 6.82
C GLU A 1032 -28.02 -23.14 6.12
N GLN A 1033 -28.07 -23.11 4.79
CA GLN A 1033 -27.39 -22.08 4.01
C GLN A 1033 -28.01 -20.71 4.29
N GLN A 1034 -27.19 -19.74 4.69
CA GLN A 1034 -27.67 -18.41 5.01
C GLN A 1034 -27.81 -17.54 3.75
N TRP A 1035 -28.94 -16.86 3.63
CA TRP A 1035 -29.20 -15.87 2.58
C TRP A 1035 -28.47 -14.57 2.87
N ARG A 1036 -27.95 -13.92 1.83
CA ARG A 1036 -27.30 -12.61 1.99
C ARG A 1036 -28.31 -11.57 2.52
N PRO A 1037 -27.89 -10.65 3.41
CA PRO A 1037 -28.77 -9.62 3.94
C PRO A 1037 -29.13 -8.58 2.87
N GLY A 1038 -30.36 -8.06 2.90
CA GLY A 1038 -30.80 -6.97 2.02
C GLY A 1038 -31.32 -7.39 0.64
N LEU A 1039 -31.38 -8.69 0.31
CA LEU A 1039 -31.80 -9.17 -1.01
C LEU A 1039 -33.17 -8.65 -1.47
N LYS A 1040 -34.14 -8.52 -0.57
CA LYS A 1040 -35.47 -7.96 -0.91
C LYS A 1040 -35.38 -6.51 -1.40
N GLN A 1041 -34.57 -5.68 -0.74
CA GLN A 1041 -34.36 -4.29 -1.13
C GLN A 1041 -33.60 -4.20 -2.46
N LEU A 1042 -32.59 -5.07 -2.63
CA LEU A 1042 -31.83 -5.19 -3.88
C LEU A 1042 -32.75 -5.55 -5.06
N MET A 1043 -33.58 -6.59 -4.93
CA MET A 1043 -34.50 -7.01 -6.00
C MET A 1043 -35.52 -5.91 -6.33
N SER A 1044 -35.99 -5.17 -5.33
CA SER A 1044 -36.86 -4.00 -5.55
C SER A 1044 -36.16 -2.90 -6.35
N ALA A 1045 -34.89 -2.60 -6.03
CA ALA A 1045 -34.10 -1.60 -6.75
C ALA A 1045 -33.74 -2.03 -8.18
N LEU A 1046 -33.69 -3.33 -8.45
CA LEU A 1046 -33.43 -3.92 -9.76
C LEU A 1046 -34.69 -4.19 -10.59
N SER A 1047 -35.88 -3.81 -10.11
CA SER A 1047 -37.16 -4.04 -10.79
C SER A 1047 -37.24 -3.49 -12.23
N LYS A 1048 -36.40 -2.52 -12.59
CA LYS A 1048 -36.27 -1.97 -13.95
C LYS A 1048 -35.62 -2.93 -14.96
N TYR A 1049 -34.95 -3.98 -14.47
CA TYR A 1049 -34.31 -5.01 -15.30
C TYR A 1049 -35.22 -6.22 -15.42
N LYS A 1050 -35.08 -6.96 -16.51
CA LYS A 1050 -35.68 -8.30 -16.61
C LYS A 1050 -34.85 -9.28 -15.81
N ILE A 1051 -35.38 -9.79 -14.71
CA ILE A 1051 -34.66 -10.67 -13.78
C ILE A 1051 -35.00 -12.13 -14.05
N GLN A 1052 -33.99 -13.01 -14.04
CA GLN A 1052 -34.11 -14.45 -14.10
C GLN A 1052 -33.17 -15.12 -13.08
N LEU A 1053 -33.56 -16.27 -12.53
CA LEU A 1053 -32.73 -17.08 -11.63
C LEU A 1053 -32.49 -18.46 -12.24
N LEU A 1054 -31.23 -18.88 -12.26
CA LEU A 1054 -30.81 -20.22 -12.64
C LEU A 1054 -30.17 -20.89 -11.42
N SER A 1055 -30.42 -22.18 -11.22
CA SER A 1055 -29.85 -22.94 -10.11
C SER A 1055 -29.66 -24.40 -10.50
N GLY A 1056 -28.54 -24.99 -10.08
CA GLY A 1056 -28.30 -26.44 -10.16
C GLY A 1056 -29.11 -27.23 -9.13
N ASP A 1057 -29.44 -26.59 -8.01
CA ASP A 1057 -30.14 -27.22 -6.90
C ASP A 1057 -31.57 -27.67 -7.23
N THR A 1058 -32.13 -28.48 -6.33
CA THR A 1058 -33.55 -28.82 -6.31
C THR A 1058 -34.43 -27.64 -5.89
N ASP A 1059 -35.74 -27.79 -6.08
CA ASP A 1059 -36.77 -26.78 -5.82
C ASP A 1059 -37.09 -26.57 -4.32
N LYS A 1060 -36.28 -27.11 -3.39
CA LYS A 1060 -36.49 -27.03 -1.93
C LYS A 1060 -36.66 -25.58 -1.43
N ASP A 1061 -35.96 -24.64 -2.05
CA ASP A 1061 -35.90 -23.23 -1.63
C ASP A 1061 -36.91 -22.32 -2.38
N LEU A 1062 -37.82 -22.90 -3.17
CA LEU A 1062 -38.77 -22.16 -4.00
C LEU A 1062 -39.65 -21.18 -3.19
N TRP A 1063 -40.08 -21.57 -1.99
CA TRP A 1063 -40.93 -20.73 -1.14
C TRP A 1063 -40.21 -19.44 -0.71
N MET A 1064 -38.94 -19.56 -0.30
CA MET A 1064 -38.11 -18.44 0.13
C MET A 1064 -37.75 -17.56 -1.06
N LEU A 1065 -37.41 -18.16 -2.21
CA LEU A 1065 -37.16 -17.42 -3.45
C LEU A 1065 -38.38 -16.58 -3.88
N LYS A 1066 -39.60 -17.12 -3.78
CA LYS A 1066 -40.83 -16.34 -4.05
C LYS A 1066 -41.00 -15.14 -3.13
N THR A 1067 -40.52 -15.20 -1.88
CA THR A 1067 -40.54 -14.03 -0.99
C THR A 1067 -39.45 -13.00 -1.29
N ILE A 1068 -38.37 -13.38 -1.98
CA ILE A 1068 -37.28 -12.49 -2.37
C ILE A 1068 -37.58 -11.80 -3.71
N PHE A 1069 -38.12 -12.55 -4.69
CA PHE A 1069 -38.48 -12.05 -6.01
C PHE A 1069 -39.95 -11.62 -6.05
N LEU A 1070 -40.19 -10.30 -5.92
CA LEU A 1070 -41.54 -9.70 -5.82
C LEU A 1070 -42.33 -9.66 -7.15
N ASN A 1071 -41.66 -9.84 -8.28
CA ASN A 1071 -42.25 -9.87 -9.63
C ASN A 1071 -42.27 -11.31 -10.18
N PRO A 1072 -43.06 -11.65 -11.22
CA PRO A 1072 -42.99 -12.95 -11.86
C PRO A 1072 -41.62 -13.15 -12.54
N THR A 1073 -40.66 -13.63 -11.76
CA THR A 1073 -39.29 -13.98 -12.17
C THR A 1073 -39.29 -15.42 -12.67
N LYS A 1074 -38.67 -15.66 -13.83
CA LYS A 1074 -38.47 -17.02 -14.32
C LYS A 1074 -37.39 -17.68 -13.45
N ILE A 1075 -37.74 -18.73 -12.73
CA ILE A 1075 -36.81 -19.50 -11.90
C ILE A 1075 -36.67 -20.88 -12.54
N LYS A 1076 -35.44 -21.30 -12.88
CA LYS A 1076 -35.13 -22.64 -13.40
C LYS A 1076 -34.20 -23.37 -12.43
N PHE A 1077 -34.63 -24.53 -11.95
CA PHE A 1077 -33.86 -25.43 -11.10
C PHE A 1077 -33.22 -26.57 -11.92
N ARG A 1078 -32.30 -27.33 -11.31
CA ARG A 1078 -31.63 -28.49 -11.91
C ARG A 1078 -30.97 -28.17 -13.27
N GLN A 1079 -30.37 -26.99 -13.39
CA GLN A 1079 -29.70 -26.55 -14.60
C GLN A 1079 -28.22 -26.95 -14.58
N SER A 1080 -27.78 -27.67 -15.61
CA SER A 1080 -26.37 -27.94 -15.89
C SER A 1080 -25.64 -26.67 -16.39
N PRO A 1081 -24.29 -26.60 -16.31
CA PRO A 1081 -23.52 -25.47 -16.82
C PRO A 1081 -23.81 -25.13 -18.30
N HIS A 1082 -24.01 -26.14 -19.14
CA HIS A 1082 -24.36 -25.96 -20.56
C HIS A 1082 -25.76 -25.36 -20.74
N GLU A 1083 -26.73 -25.80 -19.93
CA GLU A 1083 -28.10 -25.24 -19.97
C GLU A 1083 -28.13 -23.79 -19.48
N LYS A 1084 -27.31 -23.44 -18.47
CA LYS A 1084 -27.15 -22.05 -18.05
C LYS A 1084 -26.62 -21.19 -19.18
N LEU A 1085 -25.59 -21.65 -19.89
CA LEU A 1085 -25.01 -20.95 -21.04
C LEU A 1085 -26.03 -20.79 -22.19
N ASN A 1086 -26.72 -21.87 -22.57
CA ASN A 1086 -27.72 -21.84 -23.62
C ASN A 1086 -28.85 -20.84 -23.30
N ASN A 1087 -29.20 -20.70 -22.03
CA ASN A 1087 -30.20 -19.73 -21.62
C ASN A 1087 -29.73 -18.28 -21.79
N ILE A 1088 -28.44 -17.98 -21.58
CA ILE A 1088 -27.86 -16.66 -21.89
C ILE A 1088 -27.94 -16.40 -23.41
N LEU A 1089 -27.61 -17.39 -24.24
CA LEU A 1089 -27.72 -17.29 -25.70
C LEU A 1089 -29.16 -17.01 -26.16
N GLU A 1090 -30.16 -17.70 -25.60
CA GLU A 1090 -31.58 -17.45 -25.89
C GLU A 1090 -31.98 -15.99 -25.60
N LEU A 1091 -31.52 -15.44 -24.47
CA LEU A 1091 -31.80 -14.05 -24.11
C LEU A 1091 -31.09 -13.07 -25.07
N GLN A 1092 -29.83 -13.34 -25.44
CA GLN A 1092 -29.09 -12.52 -26.40
C GLN A 1092 -29.71 -12.56 -27.81
N GLN A 1093 -30.18 -13.72 -28.27
CA GLN A 1093 -30.90 -13.87 -29.54
C GLN A 1093 -32.22 -13.09 -29.55
N SER A 1094 -32.85 -12.91 -28.40
CA SER A 1094 -34.03 -12.04 -28.25
C SER A 1094 -33.70 -10.53 -28.25
N GLY A 1095 -32.44 -10.17 -28.48
CA GLY A 1095 -31.96 -8.78 -28.56
C GLY A 1095 -31.58 -8.15 -27.22
N GLN A 1096 -31.59 -8.92 -26.12
CA GLN A 1096 -31.28 -8.40 -24.78
C GLN A 1096 -29.78 -8.34 -24.52
N LYS A 1097 -29.36 -7.38 -23.69
CA LYS A 1097 -27.99 -7.23 -23.19
C LYS A 1097 -27.94 -7.79 -21.77
N VAL A 1098 -27.36 -8.98 -21.65
CA VAL A 1098 -27.49 -9.82 -20.46
C VAL A 1098 -26.31 -9.63 -19.51
N MET A 1099 -26.63 -9.31 -18.25
CA MET A 1099 -25.70 -9.37 -17.12
C MET A 1099 -25.91 -10.67 -16.36
N MET A 1100 -24.85 -11.44 -16.12
CA MET A 1100 -24.91 -12.67 -15.31
C MET A 1100 -24.16 -12.47 -14.00
N LEU A 1101 -24.73 -12.92 -12.88
CA LEU A 1101 -24.08 -12.96 -11.57
C LEU A 1101 -23.96 -14.41 -11.12
N GLY A 1102 -22.75 -14.85 -10.80
CA GLY A 1102 -22.46 -16.21 -10.36
C GLY A 1102 -21.30 -16.26 -9.37
N ASP A 1103 -21.02 -17.43 -8.79
CA ASP A 1103 -19.75 -17.69 -8.09
C ASP A 1103 -18.58 -17.87 -9.07
N GLY A 1104 -18.95 -18.18 -10.32
CA GLY A 1104 -18.21 -18.36 -11.56
C GLY A 1104 -17.21 -19.52 -11.61
N LEU A 1105 -17.42 -20.53 -10.78
CA LEU A 1105 -16.82 -21.84 -11.04
C LEU A 1105 -17.74 -22.63 -11.98
N ASN A 1106 -18.98 -22.84 -11.55
CA ASN A 1106 -20.00 -23.58 -12.31
C ASN A 1106 -20.63 -22.73 -13.42
N ASP A 1107 -20.57 -21.40 -13.28
CA ASP A 1107 -21.18 -20.44 -14.18
C ASP A 1107 -20.19 -19.81 -15.16
N ALA A 1108 -18.92 -20.21 -15.15
CA ALA A 1108 -17.85 -19.57 -15.93
C ALA A 1108 -18.20 -19.43 -17.42
N GLY A 1109 -18.77 -20.47 -18.02
CA GLY A 1109 -19.22 -20.43 -19.43
C GLY A 1109 -20.37 -19.45 -19.66
N ALA A 1110 -21.36 -19.42 -18.76
CA ALA A 1110 -22.49 -18.50 -18.83
C ALA A 1110 -22.06 -17.04 -18.56
N LEU A 1111 -21.13 -16.81 -17.63
CA LEU A 1111 -20.51 -15.52 -17.35
C LEU A 1111 -19.75 -15.00 -18.57
N LYS A 1112 -18.90 -15.83 -19.19
CA LYS A 1112 -18.10 -15.46 -20.37
C LYS A 1112 -18.96 -15.18 -21.60
N GLN A 1113 -20.07 -15.91 -21.74
CA GLN A 1113 -21.03 -15.73 -22.84
C GLN A 1113 -21.91 -14.48 -22.65
N SER A 1114 -22.15 -14.06 -21.41
CA SER A 1114 -22.96 -12.87 -21.12
C SER A 1114 -22.31 -11.59 -21.66
N ASN A 1115 -23.08 -10.51 -21.78
CA ASN A 1115 -22.52 -9.21 -22.18
C ASN A 1115 -21.67 -8.61 -21.05
N PHE A 1116 -22.00 -8.93 -19.81
CA PHE A 1116 -21.24 -8.52 -18.64
C PHE A 1116 -21.39 -9.57 -17.51
N GLY A 1117 -20.34 -10.35 -17.26
CA GLY A 1117 -20.32 -11.40 -16.24
C GLY A 1117 -19.70 -10.92 -14.92
N ILE A 1118 -20.41 -11.10 -13.81
CA ILE A 1118 -19.97 -10.74 -12.45
C ILE A 1118 -19.78 -12.00 -11.61
N ALA A 1119 -18.57 -12.19 -11.10
CA ALA A 1119 -18.26 -13.19 -10.08
C ALA A 1119 -18.48 -12.59 -8.68
N ILE A 1120 -19.32 -13.21 -7.85
CA ILE A 1120 -19.51 -12.82 -6.45
C ILE A 1120 -18.62 -13.69 -5.56
N THR A 1121 -17.79 -13.04 -4.74
CA THR A 1121 -16.93 -13.77 -3.80
C THR A 1121 -16.90 -13.13 -2.42
N ASP A 1122 -16.95 -13.96 -1.38
CA ASP A 1122 -16.73 -13.54 0.01
C ASP A 1122 -15.23 -13.45 0.33
N ASN A 1123 -14.40 -14.23 -0.37
CA ASN A 1123 -12.95 -14.21 -0.24
C ASN A 1123 -12.30 -13.78 -1.56
N ILE A 1124 -11.78 -12.55 -1.61
CA ILE A 1124 -11.19 -11.93 -2.81
C ILE A 1124 -10.00 -12.77 -3.36
N ASN A 1125 -9.40 -13.64 -2.54
CA ASN A 1125 -8.31 -14.51 -2.98
C ASN A 1125 -8.80 -15.77 -3.74
N ASN A 1126 -10.08 -16.14 -3.62
CA ASN A 1126 -10.69 -17.18 -4.43
C ASN A 1126 -11.07 -16.57 -5.78
N PHE A 1127 -10.25 -16.89 -6.77
CA PHE A 1127 -10.41 -16.44 -8.16
C PHE A 1127 -11.61 -17.11 -8.83
N THR A 1128 -12.06 -16.54 -9.93
CA THR A 1128 -13.20 -17.01 -10.73
C THR A 1128 -12.94 -16.77 -12.22
N PRO A 1129 -12.65 -17.80 -13.03
CA PRO A 1129 -12.35 -17.62 -14.45
C PRO A 1129 -13.58 -17.18 -15.26
N GLY A 1130 -13.36 -16.44 -16.34
CA GLY A 1130 -14.41 -16.14 -17.33
C GLY A 1130 -15.40 -15.03 -16.95
N CYS A 1131 -15.11 -14.20 -15.96
CA CYS A 1131 -15.92 -13.01 -15.62
C CYS A 1131 -15.30 -11.70 -16.13
N ASP A 1132 -16.13 -10.68 -16.32
CA ASP A 1132 -15.71 -9.31 -16.65
C ASP A 1132 -15.49 -8.46 -15.39
N ALA A 1133 -16.07 -8.87 -14.25
CA ALA A 1133 -15.91 -8.20 -12.97
C ALA A 1133 -16.04 -9.16 -11.77
N ILE A 1134 -15.39 -8.79 -10.66
CA ILE A 1134 -15.49 -9.46 -9.35
C ILE A 1134 -16.16 -8.50 -8.37
N LEU A 1135 -17.19 -8.97 -7.67
CA LEU A 1135 -17.93 -8.20 -6.68
C LEU A 1135 -17.80 -8.87 -5.32
N LYS A 1136 -17.35 -8.09 -4.31
CA LYS A 1136 -17.33 -8.57 -2.93
C LYS A 1136 -18.76 -8.87 -2.47
N GLY A 1137 -18.98 -10.02 -1.85
CA GLY A 1137 -20.30 -10.46 -1.41
C GLY A 1137 -21.04 -9.47 -0.49
N SER A 1138 -20.29 -8.73 0.35
CA SER A 1138 -20.84 -7.64 1.18
C SER A 1138 -21.33 -6.43 0.39
N SER A 1139 -20.86 -6.25 -0.85
CA SER A 1139 -21.12 -5.10 -1.71
C SER A 1139 -22.25 -5.35 -2.73
N ILE A 1140 -22.87 -6.53 -2.73
CA ILE A 1140 -23.95 -6.89 -3.67
C ILE A 1140 -25.11 -5.88 -3.70
N ASN A 1141 -25.40 -5.27 -2.55
CA ASN A 1141 -26.48 -4.28 -2.41
C ASN A 1141 -26.21 -2.97 -3.18
N TYR A 1142 -24.95 -2.68 -3.55
CA TYR A 1142 -24.57 -1.51 -4.35
C TYR A 1142 -24.63 -1.76 -5.87
N LEU A 1143 -24.98 -2.97 -6.33
CA LEU A 1143 -25.08 -3.29 -7.75
C LEU A 1143 -25.95 -2.30 -8.56
N PRO A 1144 -27.13 -1.86 -8.09
CA PRO A 1144 -27.93 -0.85 -8.79
C PRO A 1144 -27.19 0.48 -8.95
N ASN A 1145 -26.42 0.87 -7.93
CA ASN A 1145 -25.64 2.12 -7.89
C ASN A 1145 -24.46 2.05 -8.86
N PHE A 1146 -23.77 0.91 -8.94
CA PHE A 1146 -22.70 0.69 -9.92
C PHE A 1146 -23.22 0.76 -11.35
N ALA A 1147 -24.31 0.04 -11.66
CA ALA A 1147 -24.92 0.09 -13.00
C ALA A 1147 -25.42 1.51 -13.35
N GLN A 1148 -25.92 2.26 -12.37
CA GLN A 1148 -26.34 3.65 -12.55
C GLN A 1148 -25.14 4.58 -12.82
N LEU A 1149 -24.04 4.43 -12.08
CA LEU A 1149 -22.83 5.21 -12.31
C LEU A 1149 -22.21 4.94 -13.68
N SER A 1150 -22.22 3.70 -14.18
CA SER A 1150 -21.79 3.40 -15.55
C SER A 1150 -22.64 4.12 -16.60
N LYS A 1151 -23.98 4.13 -16.41
CA LYS A 1151 -24.91 4.88 -17.29
C LYS A 1151 -24.67 6.39 -17.23
N ASP A 1152 -24.38 6.92 -16.05
CA ASP A 1152 -24.04 8.34 -15.88
C ASP A 1152 -22.66 8.67 -16.48
N GLY A 1153 -21.70 7.76 -16.43
CA GLY A 1153 -20.41 7.84 -17.12
C GLY A 1153 -20.57 8.09 -18.61
N LEU A 1154 -21.43 7.33 -19.28
CA LEU A 1154 -21.73 7.55 -20.70
C LEU A 1154 -22.37 8.92 -20.97
N LYS A 1155 -23.17 9.46 -20.03
CA LYS A 1155 -23.69 10.84 -20.14
C LYS A 1155 -22.60 11.88 -19.96
N ILE A 1156 -21.66 11.66 -19.04
CA ILE A 1156 -20.51 12.53 -18.82
C ILE A 1156 -19.67 12.59 -20.10
N ILE A 1157 -19.40 11.43 -20.71
CA ILE A 1157 -18.69 11.34 -22.01
C ILE A 1157 -19.46 12.12 -23.08
N LYS A 1158 -20.77 11.94 -23.24
CA LYS A 1158 -21.54 12.73 -24.23
C LYS A 1158 -21.48 14.24 -23.98
N ARG A 1159 -21.49 14.67 -22.72
CA ARG A 1159 -21.40 16.09 -22.33
C ARG A 1159 -20.00 16.67 -22.57
N SER A 1160 -18.95 15.94 -22.25
CA SER A 1160 -17.58 16.38 -22.50
C SER A 1160 -17.31 16.50 -24.00
N PHE A 1161 -17.85 15.60 -24.82
CA PHE A 1161 -17.81 15.71 -26.28
C PHE A 1161 -18.50 16.99 -26.77
N ALA A 1162 -19.66 17.35 -26.19
CA ALA A 1162 -20.34 18.60 -26.54
C ALA A 1162 -19.50 19.84 -26.17
N ILE A 1163 -18.86 19.84 -24.99
CA ILE A 1163 -17.97 20.92 -24.54
C ILE A 1163 -16.76 21.04 -25.48
N ALA A 1164 -16.10 19.91 -25.78
CA ALA A 1164 -14.93 19.88 -26.67
C ALA A 1164 -15.29 20.34 -28.10
N THR A 1165 -16.44 19.93 -28.61
CA THR A 1165 -16.94 20.38 -29.93
C THR A 1165 -17.21 21.88 -29.95
N ALA A 1166 -17.78 22.46 -28.87
CA ALA A 1166 -18.01 23.89 -28.77
C ALA A 1166 -16.68 24.68 -28.78
N TYR A 1167 -15.68 24.24 -28.03
CA TYR A 1167 -14.33 24.84 -28.04
C TYR A 1167 -13.69 24.80 -29.43
N ASN A 1168 -13.73 23.63 -30.08
CA ASN A 1168 -13.18 23.47 -31.42
C ASN A 1168 -13.96 24.31 -32.44
N GLY A 1169 -15.28 24.46 -32.28
CA GLY A 1169 -16.11 25.32 -33.12
C GLY A 1169 -15.70 26.80 -33.06
N ILE A 1170 -15.42 27.33 -31.87
CA ILE A 1170 -14.91 28.70 -31.69
C ILE A 1170 -13.54 28.85 -32.38
N GLY A 1171 -12.65 27.88 -32.20
CA GLY A 1171 -11.34 27.90 -32.85
C GLY A 1171 -11.44 27.84 -34.38
N ILE A 1172 -12.31 26.97 -34.92
CA ILE A 1172 -12.56 26.84 -36.35
C ILE A 1172 -13.12 28.14 -36.93
N PHE A 1173 -14.00 28.84 -36.20
CA PHE A 1173 -14.55 30.13 -36.63
C PHE A 1173 -13.44 31.17 -36.93
N TYR A 1174 -12.45 31.31 -36.04
CA TYR A 1174 -11.30 32.19 -36.28
C TYR A 1174 -10.31 31.62 -37.30
N ALA A 1175 -10.16 30.30 -37.37
CA ALA A 1175 -9.29 29.64 -38.33
C ALA A 1175 -9.75 29.87 -39.78
N VAL A 1176 -11.06 29.77 -40.05
CA VAL A 1176 -11.63 29.99 -41.39
C VAL A 1176 -11.44 31.44 -41.86
N GLN A 1177 -11.41 32.40 -40.94
CA GLN A 1177 -11.15 33.81 -41.25
C GLN A 1177 -9.66 34.10 -41.57
N GLY A 1178 -8.76 33.15 -41.31
CA GLY A 1178 -7.32 33.33 -41.49
C GLY A 1178 -6.69 34.30 -40.48
N THR A 1179 -7.39 34.62 -39.38
CA THR A 1179 -6.94 35.58 -38.34
C THR A 1179 -6.33 34.90 -37.12
N LEU A 1180 -6.39 33.57 -37.04
CA LEU A 1180 -5.94 32.82 -35.87
C LEU A 1180 -4.41 32.70 -35.85
N TYR A 1181 -3.78 33.38 -34.91
CA TYR A 1181 -2.33 33.27 -34.68
C TYR A 1181 -1.96 31.89 -34.10
N PRO A 1182 -0.85 31.28 -34.54
CA PRO A 1182 -0.42 29.95 -34.09
C PRO A 1182 -0.23 29.85 -32.56
N LEU A 1183 0.28 30.91 -31.93
CA LEU A 1183 0.44 31.00 -30.47
C LEU A 1183 -0.90 30.87 -29.72
N VAL A 1184 -1.96 31.48 -30.25
CA VAL A 1184 -3.31 31.41 -29.65
C VAL A 1184 -3.86 29.99 -29.76
N ALA A 1185 -3.66 29.33 -30.90
CA ALA A 1185 -4.02 27.93 -31.08
C ALA A 1185 -3.24 26.99 -30.15
N ALA A 1186 -1.93 27.23 -29.97
CA ALA A 1186 -1.06 26.45 -29.09
C ALA A 1186 -1.44 26.56 -27.61
N VAL A 1187 -2.03 27.68 -27.18
CA VAL A 1187 -2.54 27.87 -25.79
C VAL A 1187 -3.94 27.29 -25.61
N LEU A 1188 -4.83 27.46 -26.59
CA LEU A 1188 -6.22 26.99 -26.52
C LEU A 1188 -6.32 25.45 -26.39
N MET A 1189 -5.43 24.71 -27.05
CA MET A 1189 -5.48 23.24 -27.10
C MET A 1189 -5.15 22.55 -25.76
N PRO A 1190 -4.06 22.91 -25.04
CA PRO A 1190 -3.82 22.44 -23.68
C PRO A 1190 -4.92 22.85 -22.70
N ILE A 1191 -5.42 24.07 -22.78
CA ILE A 1191 -6.52 24.54 -21.91
C ILE A 1191 -7.76 23.67 -22.12
N SER A 1192 -8.17 23.44 -23.37
CA SER A 1192 -9.31 22.57 -23.70
C SER A 1192 -9.12 21.15 -23.14
N THR A 1193 -7.91 20.61 -23.23
CA THR A 1193 -7.57 19.29 -22.67
C THR A 1193 -7.71 19.27 -21.15
N ILE A 1194 -7.12 20.26 -20.45
CA ILE A 1194 -7.20 20.39 -19.00
C ILE A 1194 -8.65 20.55 -18.54
N THR A 1195 -9.43 21.42 -19.21
CA THR A 1195 -10.85 21.65 -18.90
C THR A 1195 -11.64 20.35 -18.98
N ILE A 1196 -11.44 19.53 -20.00
CA ILE A 1196 -12.15 18.24 -20.15
C ILE A 1196 -11.70 17.21 -19.11
N ILE A 1197 -10.41 17.13 -18.78
CA ILE A 1197 -9.92 16.22 -17.73
C ILE A 1197 -10.49 16.65 -16.36
N CYS A 1198 -10.48 17.94 -16.05
CA CYS A 1198 -11.07 18.47 -14.82
C CYS A 1198 -12.59 18.22 -14.77
N PHE A 1199 -13.30 18.49 -15.87
CA PHE A 1199 -14.74 18.25 -15.96
C PHE A 1199 -15.10 16.78 -15.77
N THR A 1200 -14.45 15.87 -16.52
CA THR A 1200 -14.74 14.43 -16.45
C THR A 1200 -14.43 13.87 -15.06
N THR A 1201 -13.32 14.28 -14.44
CA THR A 1201 -12.94 13.87 -13.08
C THR A 1201 -13.95 14.37 -12.04
N PHE A 1202 -14.30 15.66 -12.08
CA PHE A 1202 -15.19 16.27 -11.10
C PHE A 1202 -16.63 15.79 -11.26
N ALA A 1203 -17.13 15.73 -12.50
CA ALA A 1203 -18.46 15.22 -12.80
C ALA A 1203 -18.60 13.77 -12.33
N THR A 1204 -17.59 12.92 -12.57
CA THR A 1204 -17.61 11.52 -12.11
C THR A 1204 -17.74 11.44 -10.59
N ARG A 1205 -16.99 12.25 -9.83
CA ARG A 1205 -17.10 12.30 -8.37
C ARG A 1205 -18.46 12.80 -7.89
N ILE A 1206 -19.04 13.81 -8.54
CA ILE A 1206 -20.39 14.30 -8.23
C ILE A 1206 -21.44 13.21 -8.44
N PHE A 1207 -21.42 12.55 -9.61
CA PHE A 1207 -22.36 11.47 -9.90
C PHE A 1207 -22.16 10.28 -8.97
N ALA A 1208 -20.92 9.95 -8.60
CA ALA A 1208 -20.63 8.92 -7.62
C ALA A 1208 -21.17 9.26 -6.22
N ARG A 1209 -21.04 10.52 -5.77
CA ARG A 1209 -21.63 11.00 -4.51
C ARG A 1209 -23.16 10.97 -4.55
N LYS A 1210 -23.76 11.44 -5.65
CA LYS A 1210 -25.21 11.37 -5.87
C LYS A 1210 -25.74 9.93 -5.84
N ASN A 1211 -24.96 8.99 -6.37
CA ASN A 1211 -25.29 7.57 -6.38
C ASN A 1211 -24.87 6.85 -5.08
N GLY A 1212 -24.43 7.55 -4.02
CA GLY A 1212 -24.11 6.97 -2.71
C GLY A 1212 -22.86 6.08 -2.68
N LEU A 1213 -21.95 6.24 -3.64
CA LEU A 1213 -20.71 5.47 -3.74
C LEU A 1213 -19.50 6.20 -3.14
N ILE A 1214 -19.63 7.49 -2.82
CA ILE A 1214 -18.62 8.33 -2.16
C ILE A 1214 -19.36 9.23 -1.16
N ASP A 1215 -18.76 9.47 0.00
CA ASP A 1215 -19.31 10.32 1.07
C ASP A 1215 -19.14 11.83 0.80
#